data_AF-A0A8H6PCV1-F1
#
_entry.id   AF-A0A8H6PCV1-F1
#
_cell.length_a   1.000
_cell.length_b   1.000
_cell.length_c   1.000
_cell.angle_alpha   90.00
_cell.angle_beta   90.00
_cell.angle_gamma   90.00
#
_symmetry.space_group_name_H-M   'P 1'
#
loop_
_entity.id
_entity.type
_entity.pdbx_description
1 polymer ?
#
loop_
_entity_poly.entity_id
_entity_poly.type
_entity_poly.pdbx_seq_one_letter_code
_entity_poly.pdbx_strand_id
1 'polypeptide(L)'
;MEVFLHNLPCHLTDEALKKQLEPFLKRLRIADYYYLCDKPKRKQFGHVAFLRREDGERFILAHGQEELPQAIGTRGRPRLKSKLQLMGTDVYCTPSKRQPQEFALRSLEHTAQQCTKDSIYKYEEEVYVSFNLQGFSCGYCTFVGDELAYDPEVEFQDTGIMKFKKRVIIVKLRTNRLIRIPLNTVVGLVWSRTGALTLTLSTVPYFFSVETSVDTLMTKVSHLSINAHRVANGPAPTRLRKCSLDQRHAEVVGQCLVYQFKVSPVNLLAAIQELKEWETYFSIIKALGDFSQITSPARCAARIGQAFSETPFAVPIEENDINIVEVPDMKSKDGSRVFSDGVGSLSVDVLDKIWANIPSKKGRPTCFQIRLGGCKGMIALDSRLPGSVIQIRPSMIKFDGGMHDLEICDMATKPIPLFLNRQMIKILEDMGVAEDWFFNLQTTQLQHLRSITASAGNTAVFIKRQAIWDCFGLFRLFRQAHLFQVNYKKVPFLRSLVEAVVLREVRLLKHKAHIPVKKGITLFGIVDETGFLQRDEVYVTFDTVEGRFEPPPPPGRLLVTRSPALHNGDIQQAYQVLPLVNHPLRQHRNCIVFSAKGDRDLPSKLSGGDLDGDIYNIIWDPAARPKRTFKPADYPRVEPLNIGRLVTAEDMADFFIDFMRTDHLGVIATRHMILADQKDEGTSHADCIKLAQLHSTAVGFSKTGIPVEFKELPKANNFRPDFLAPGPQTRMYVKSDIPLEQYILQTAYDEDEDLEAGTKVLQIRKDPWKAIASDEELFWSEFLWSITKRCDAFWLLRYERWTDEATRIRLAYEDAIISAMNNYSDHPINPLSELEAFIGSVINKSGVQTRRQRDQSQKLADEFERIASWITGQMHRHRKVENARTVTGRKSRAETLELCFARWQVARQQNGDSPYRRRNDYGELKSFRIVAACALLAELDILERAQKQNRA
;
A
#
# COMPACT_ATOMS: atom_id res chain seq x y z
N MET A 1 -8.33 -40.59 4.22
CA MET A 1 -8.65 -41.95 4.75
C MET A 1 -8.92 -41.83 6.25
N GLU A 2 -9.78 -42.65 6.85
CA GLU A 2 -10.01 -42.64 8.30
C GLU A 2 -9.53 -43.96 8.92
N VAL A 3 -8.82 -43.87 10.04
CA VAL A 3 -8.29 -45.00 10.79
C VAL A 3 -9.02 -45.09 12.12
N PHE A 4 -9.46 -46.29 12.48
CA PHE A 4 -10.12 -46.59 13.75
C PHE A 4 -9.10 -47.11 14.76
N LEU A 5 -9.08 -46.50 15.94
CA LEU A 5 -8.21 -46.86 17.06
C LEU A 5 -9.07 -47.42 18.19
N HIS A 6 -8.76 -48.64 18.63
CA HIS A 6 -9.45 -49.29 19.75
C HIS A 6 -8.53 -49.47 20.96
N ASN A 7 -9.14 -49.60 22.13
CA ASN A 7 -8.46 -49.70 23.43
C ASN A 7 -7.70 -48.42 23.84
N LEU A 8 -8.26 -47.26 23.52
CA LEU A 8 -7.74 -45.96 23.98
C LEU A 8 -8.13 -45.69 25.44
N PRO A 9 -7.29 -45.00 26.24
CA PRO A 9 -7.65 -44.57 27.59
C PRO A 9 -8.93 -43.73 27.60
N CYS A 10 -9.85 -44.03 28.52
CA CYS A 10 -11.19 -43.40 28.56
C CYS A 10 -11.17 -41.91 28.94
N HIS A 11 -10.10 -41.44 29.59
CA HIS A 11 -9.91 -40.05 30.00
C HIS A 11 -9.23 -39.16 28.93
N LEU A 12 -8.83 -39.74 27.80
CA LEU A 12 -8.11 -39.03 26.75
C LEU A 12 -9.07 -38.10 25.97
N THR A 13 -8.71 -36.82 25.82
CA THR A 13 -9.41 -35.85 24.96
C THR A 13 -8.85 -35.87 23.54
N ASP A 14 -9.56 -35.25 22.58
CA ASP A 14 -9.11 -35.13 21.18
C ASP A 14 -7.70 -34.51 21.07
N GLU A 15 -7.46 -33.41 21.77
CA GLU A 15 -6.15 -32.74 21.82
C GLU A 15 -5.08 -33.61 22.51
N ALA A 16 -5.45 -34.34 23.56
CA ALA A 16 -4.52 -35.24 24.24
C ALA A 16 -4.15 -36.43 23.34
N LEU A 17 -5.11 -37.00 22.60
CA LEU A 17 -4.86 -38.03 21.60
C LEU A 17 -3.97 -37.51 20.48
N LYS A 18 -4.23 -36.30 19.98
CA LYS A 18 -3.38 -35.64 18.97
C LYS A 18 -1.93 -35.50 19.45
N LYS A 19 -1.70 -35.02 20.68
CA LYS A 19 -0.36 -34.90 21.29
C LYS A 19 0.36 -36.24 21.50
N GLN A 20 -0.39 -37.31 21.76
CA GLN A 20 0.20 -38.65 21.94
C GLN A 20 0.57 -39.30 20.59
N LEU A 21 -0.19 -39.04 19.53
CA LEU A 21 0.08 -39.56 18.18
C LEU A 21 1.15 -38.76 17.41
N GLU A 22 1.31 -37.49 17.72
CA GLU A 22 2.25 -36.56 17.07
C GLU A 22 3.68 -37.12 16.86
N PRO A 23 4.39 -37.72 17.84
CA PRO A 23 5.74 -38.25 17.64
C PRO A 23 5.81 -39.48 16.72
N PHE A 24 4.71 -40.22 16.56
CA PHE A 24 4.62 -41.35 15.63
C PHE A 24 4.36 -40.84 14.21
N LEU A 25 3.47 -39.85 14.07
CA LEU A 25 3.12 -39.24 12.78
C LEU A 25 4.27 -38.41 12.20
N LYS A 26 5.03 -37.70 13.04
CA LYS A 26 6.26 -36.99 12.63
C LYS A 26 7.32 -37.94 12.07
N ARG A 27 7.49 -39.14 12.66
CA ARG A 27 8.43 -40.17 12.13
C ARG A 27 8.00 -40.68 10.75
N LEU A 28 6.70 -40.69 10.47
CA LEU A 28 6.14 -41.03 9.15
C LEU A 28 6.11 -39.84 8.18
N ARG A 29 6.69 -38.70 8.55
CA ARG A 29 6.69 -37.43 7.79
C ARG A 29 5.28 -36.89 7.49
N ILE A 30 4.33 -37.12 8.41
CA ILE A 30 2.97 -36.59 8.34
C ILE A 30 2.89 -35.36 9.25
N ALA A 31 2.66 -34.18 8.68
CA ALA A 31 2.57 -32.94 9.45
C ALA A 31 1.28 -32.87 10.28
N ASP A 32 1.30 -32.08 11.36
CA ASP A 32 0.23 -31.92 12.36
C ASP A 32 -1.06 -31.27 11.83
N TYR A 33 -1.00 -30.70 10.62
CA TYR A 33 -2.14 -30.15 9.88
C TYR A 33 -2.69 -31.09 8.78
N TYR A 34 -2.11 -32.28 8.58
CA TYR A 34 -2.59 -33.28 7.61
C TYR A 34 -3.48 -34.37 8.23
N TYR A 35 -3.72 -34.33 9.55
CA TYR A 35 -4.58 -35.29 10.23
C TYR A 35 -5.40 -34.66 11.37
N LEU A 36 -6.58 -35.24 11.63
CA LEU A 36 -7.52 -34.82 12.67
C LEU A 36 -7.90 -36.02 13.55
N CYS A 37 -7.87 -35.84 14.87
CA CYS A 37 -8.25 -36.86 15.84
C CYS A 37 -9.65 -36.57 16.38
N ASP A 38 -10.52 -37.59 16.39
CA ASP A 38 -11.84 -37.57 17.04
C ASP A 38 -11.88 -38.67 18.11
N LYS A 39 -12.00 -38.27 19.37
CA LYS A 39 -12.02 -39.14 20.55
C LYS A 39 -13.28 -38.83 21.37
N PRO A 40 -14.37 -39.59 21.16
CA PRO A 40 -15.59 -39.42 21.94
C PRO A 40 -15.35 -39.55 23.45
N LYS A 41 -15.91 -38.62 24.24
CA LYS A 41 -15.72 -38.54 25.70
C LYS A 41 -16.10 -39.86 26.38
N ARG A 42 -15.27 -40.33 27.31
CA ARG A 42 -15.47 -41.56 28.12
C ARG A 42 -15.55 -42.88 27.34
N LYS A 43 -15.29 -42.89 26.02
CA LYS A 43 -15.20 -44.14 25.22
C LYS A 43 -13.76 -44.65 25.15
N GLN A 44 -13.58 -45.93 24.84
CA GLN A 44 -12.24 -46.54 24.66
C GLN A 44 -11.84 -46.68 23.18
N PHE A 45 -12.45 -45.91 22.30
CA PHE A 45 -12.12 -45.88 20.88
C PHE A 45 -12.06 -44.44 20.36
N GLY A 46 -11.43 -44.25 19.20
CA GLY A 46 -11.30 -42.97 18.52
C GLY A 46 -11.00 -43.17 17.03
N HIS A 47 -11.05 -42.08 16.28
CA HIS A 47 -10.85 -42.04 14.84
C HIS A 47 -9.74 -41.03 14.51
N VAL A 48 -8.93 -41.34 13.51
CA VAL A 48 -7.96 -40.39 12.93
C VAL A 48 -8.24 -40.27 11.45
N ALA A 49 -8.67 -39.08 11.03
CA ALA A 49 -8.89 -38.75 9.64
C ALA A 49 -7.62 -38.13 9.06
N PHE A 50 -7.13 -38.69 7.96
CA PHE A 50 -6.00 -38.20 7.19
C PHE A 50 -6.48 -37.52 5.92
N LEU A 51 -5.90 -36.36 5.62
CA LEU A 51 -6.23 -35.60 4.42
C LEU A 51 -5.87 -36.40 3.16
N ARG A 52 -4.64 -36.91 3.08
CA ARG A 52 -4.20 -37.79 1.99
C ARG A 52 -4.47 -39.24 2.36
N ARG A 53 -4.92 -40.04 1.37
CA ARG A 53 -5.15 -41.47 1.56
C ARG A 53 -3.86 -42.22 1.90
N GLU A 54 -2.77 -41.87 1.20
CA GLU A 54 -1.43 -42.43 1.38
C GLU A 54 -0.91 -42.29 2.81
N ASP A 55 -1.21 -41.18 3.49
CA ASP A 55 -0.79 -40.94 4.88
C ASP A 55 -1.46 -41.92 5.85
N GLY A 56 -2.74 -42.23 5.63
CA GLY A 56 -3.47 -43.23 6.40
C GLY A 56 -2.97 -44.64 6.14
N GLU A 57 -2.62 -44.97 4.89
CA GLU A 57 -2.05 -46.27 4.52
C GLU A 57 -0.66 -46.46 5.13
N ARG A 58 0.21 -45.44 5.10
CA ARG A 58 1.52 -45.45 5.78
C ARG A 58 1.37 -45.61 7.30
N PHE A 59 0.39 -44.95 7.90
CA PHE A 59 0.12 -45.09 9.33
C PHE A 59 -0.32 -46.51 9.71
N ILE A 60 -1.21 -47.13 8.93
CA ILE A 60 -1.63 -48.52 9.17
C ILE A 60 -0.51 -49.52 8.92
N LEU A 61 0.32 -49.31 7.89
CA LEU A 61 1.44 -50.19 7.63
C LEU A 61 2.44 -50.20 8.80
N ALA A 62 2.69 -49.03 9.40
CA ALA A 62 3.61 -48.88 10.52
C ALA A 62 3.01 -49.30 11.87
N HIS A 63 1.72 -49.04 12.10
CA HIS A 63 1.09 -49.11 13.43
C HIS A 63 -0.21 -49.93 13.49
N GLY A 64 -0.57 -50.63 12.40
CA GLY A 64 -1.73 -51.51 12.31
C GLY A 64 -1.62 -52.75 13.19
N GLN A 65 -2.78 -53.33 13.53
CA GLN A 65 -2.83 -54.60 14.27
C GLN A 65 -2.38 -55.79 13.41
N GLU A 66 -1.73 -56.78 14.02
CA GLU A 66 -1.28 -58.01 13.36
C GLU A 66 -1.94 -59.24 14.00
N GLU A 67 -2.46 -60.16 13.18
CA GLU A 67 -3.08 -61.40 13.65
C GLU A 67 -2.03 -62.49 13.83
N LEU A 68 -1.96 -63.10 15.03
CA LEU A 68 -1.06 -64.22 15.31
C LEU A 68 -1.71 -65.55 14.88
N PRO A 69 -1.16 -66.29 13.89
CA PRO A 69 -1.85 -67.44 13.26
C PRO A 69 -2.09 -68.66 14.17
N GLN A 70 -1.52 -68.72 15.38
CA GLN A 70 -1.48 -69.95 16.19
C GLN A 70 -1.92 -69.76 17.66
N ALA A 71 -2.65 -68.69 17.99
CA ALA A 71 -3.17 -68.51 19.34
C ALA A 71 -4.65 -68.08 19.33
N ILE A 72 -5.54 -69.02 19.64
CA ILE A 72 -6.98 -68.81 19.77
C ILE A 72 -7.26 -68.28 21.19
N GLY A 73 -7.90 -67.11 21.30
CA GLY A 73 -8.34 -66.56 22.59
C GLY A 73 -9.61 -67.25 23.12
N THR A 74 -9.95 -67.00 24.39
CA THR A 74 -11.06 -67.61 25.17
C THR A 74 -12.48 -67.50 24.56
N ARG A 75 -12.64 -66.86 23.40
CA ARG A 75 -13.91 -66.70 22.66
C ARG A 75 -13.82 -67.04 21.16
N GLY A 76 -12.84 -67.84 20.75
CA GLY A 76 -12.71 -68.32 19.36
C GLY A 76 -12.24 -67.26 18.35
N ARG A 77 -11.63 -66.16 18.82
CA ARG A 77 -11.08 -65.09 17.95
C ARG A 77 -9.54 -65.14 17.93
N PRO A 78 -8.89 -64.82 16.80
CA PRO A 78 -7.44 -64.78 16.69
C PRO A 78 -6.84 -63.74 17.65
N ARG A 79 -5.73 -64.08 18.32
CA ARG A 79 -5.00 -63.12 19.17
C ARG A 79 -4.37 -62.03 18.31
N LEU A 80 -4.70 -60.79 18.63
CA LEU A 80 -4.17 -59.59 17.96
C LEU A 80 -2.94 -59.07 18.71
N LYS A 81 -1.92 -58.66 17.97
CA LYS A 81 -0.74 -57.96 18.48
C LYS A 81 -0.81 -56.48 18.08
N SER A 82 -0.70 -55.58 19.06
CA SER A 82 -0.59 -54.14 18.81
C SER A 82 0.84 -53.75 18.43
N LYS A 83 0.97 -52.79 17.51
CA LYS A 83 2.23 -52.11 17.14
C LYS A 83 2.29 -50.66 17.64
N LEU A 84 1.28 -50.21 18.39
CA LEU A 84 1.18 -48.85 18.91
C LEU A 84 0.82 -48.89 20.40
N GLN A 85 1.66 -48.26 21.21
CA GLN A 85 1.43 -48.14 22.65
C GLN A 85 1.30 -46.66 23.01
N LEU A 86 0.14 -46.26 23.55
CA LEU A 86 -0.11 -44.89 24.01
C LEU A 86 -0.33 -44.92 25.53
N MET A 87 0.48 -44.15 26.26
CA MET A 87 0.42 -44.07 27.74
C MET A 87 0.45 -45.44 28.43
N GLY A 88 1.28 -46.38 27.92
CA GLY A 88 1.40 -47.74 28.46
C GLY A 88 0.27 -48.69 28.07
N THR A 89 -0.75 -48.24 27.33
CA THR A 89 -1.85 -49.07 26.85
C THR A 89 -1.63 -49.49 25.39
N ASP A 90 -1.85 -50.76 25.08
CA ASP A 90 -1.78 -51.28 23.71
C ASP A 90 -2.99 -50.83 22.90
N VAL A 91 -2.75 -50.02 21.87
CA VAL A 91 -3.77 -49.41 21.00
C VAL A 91 -3.73 -50.06 19.63
N TYR A 92 -4.85 -50.60 19.20
CA TYR A 92 -4.92 -51.37 17.97
C TYR A 92 -5.57 -50.52 16.87
N CYS A 93 -4.92 -50.46 15.71
CA CYS A 93 -5.32 -49.60 14.62
C CYS A 93 -5.80 -50.43 13.42
N THR A 94 -6.96 -50.07 12.87
CA THR A 94 -7.54 -50.69 11.66
C THR A 94 -8.10 -49.63 10.73
N PRO A 95 -8.26 -49.92 9.42
CA PRO A 95 -9.00 -49.04 8.53
C PRO A 95 -10.43 -48.86 9.05
N SER A 96 -10.91 -47.62 9.14
CA SER A 96 -12.29 -47.35 9.50
C SER A 96 -13.22 -47.85 8.40
N LYS A 97 -14.36 -48.45 8.79
CA LYS A 97 -15.44 -48.80 7.84
C LYS A 97 -16.23 -47.57 7.38
N ARG A 98 -16.00 -46.40 8.00
CA ARG A 98 -16.63 -45.12 7.66
C ARG A 98 -15.73 -44.35 6.69
N GLN A 99 -16.33 -43.67 5.73
CA GLN A 99 -15.60 -42.67 4.96
C GLN A 99 -15.32 -41.45 5.85
N PRO A 100 -14.16 -40.77 5.69
CA PRO A 100 -13.85 -39.57 6.46
C PRO A 100 -14.93 -38.52 6.23
N GLN A 101 -15.36 -37.85 7.30
CA GLN A 101 -16.36 -36.79 7.17
C GLN A 101 -15.84 -35.67 6.27
N GLU A 102 -16.67 -35.23 5.32
CA GLU A 102 -16.30 -34.21 4.34
C GLU A 102 -15.88 -32.88 5.01
N PHE A 103 -16.49 -32.54 6.15
CA PHE A 103 -16.11 -31.41 6.98
C PHE A 103 -14.71 -31.55 7.60
N ALA A 104 -14.33 -32.75 8.05
CA ALA A 104 -12.99 -33.00 8.62
C ALA A 104 -11.91 -32.90 7.55
N LEU A 105 -12.16 -33.41 6.34
CA LEU A 105 -11.25 -33.26 5.19
C LEU A 105 -11.11 -31.79 4.77
N ARG A 106 -12.21 -31.06 4.61
CA ARG A 106 -12.17 -29.61 4.28
C ARG A 106 -11.48 -28.77 5.35
N SER A 107 -11.64 -29.12 6.63
CA SER A 107 -10.94 -28.47 7.74
C SER A 107 -9.42 -28.71 7.67
N LEU A 108 -9.00 -29.94 7.36
CA LEU A 108 -7.59 -30.26 7.13
C LEU A 108 -7.03 -29.59 5.88
N GLU A 109 -7.79 -29.54 4.79
CA GLU A 109 -7.45 -28.84 3.55
C GLU A 109 -7.27 -27.34 3.79
N HIS A 110 -8.21 -26.71 4.50
CA HIS A 110 -8.14 -25.29 4.85
C HIS A 110 -6.98 -24.99 5.79
N THR A 111 -6.73 -25.84 6.79
CA THR A 111 -5.58 -25.70 7.70
C THR A 111 -4.26 -25.86 6.94
N ALA A 112 -4.16 -26.85 6.05
CA ALA A 112 -3.00 -27.03 5.17
C ALA A 112 -2.81 -25.82 4.25
N GLN A 113 -3.86 -25.31 3.60
CA GLN A 113 -3.81 -24.12 2.74
C GLN A 113 -3.46 -22.85 3.51
N GLN A 114 -3.93 -22.69 4.75
CA GLN A 114 -3.54 -21.58 5.62
C GLN A 114 -2.07 -21.69 6.03
N CYS A 115 -1.59 -22.88 6.39
CA CYS A 115 -0.17 -23.11 6.62
C CYS A 115 0.67 -22.90 5.34
N THR A 116 0.12 -23.15 4.15
CA THR A 116 0.80 -22.92 2.86
C THR A 116 0.84 -21.42 2.48
N LYS A 117 -0.19 -20.65 2.87
CA LYS A 117 -0.23 -19.19 2.70
C LYS A 117 0.61 -18.46 3.76
N ASP A 118 0.63 -18.98 4.98
CA ASP A 118 1.52 -18.51 6.03
C ASP A 118 2.97 -18.98 5.76
N SER A 119 3.22 -20.10 5.08
CA SER A 119 4.57 -20.56 4.76
C SER A 119 5.29 -19.68 3.73
N ILE A 120 4.56 -18.99 2.85
CA ILE A 120 5.15 -17.97 1.95
C ILE A 120 5.75 -16.80 2.77
N TYR A 121 5.31 -16.59 4.02
CA TYR A 121 5.83 -15.55 4.92
C TYR A 121 6.46 -16.08 6.22
N LYS A 122 6.56 -17.41 6.40
CA LYS A 122 7.06 -18.02 7.65
C LYS A 122 7.90 -19.29 7.49
N TYR A 123 8.12 -19.77 6.27
CA TYR A 123 9.10 -20.82 5.98
C TYR A 123 9.80 -20.52 4.65
N GLU A 124 10.54 -19.42 4.58
CA GLU A 124 11.95 -19.63 4.27
C GLU A 124 12.45 -20.47 5.46
N GLU A 125 13.00 -21.67 5.23
CA GLU A 125 13.77 -22.36 6.27
C GLU A 125 14.59 -21.29 6.99
N GLU A 126 14.47 -21.13 8.32
CA GLU A 126 15.15 -20.03 9.01
C GLU A 126 16.67 -20.27 8.91
N VAL A 127 17.27 -19.90 7.79
CA VAL A 127 18.70 -19.85 7.59
C VAL A 127 19.18 -18.75 8.51
N TYR A 128 19.84 -19.15 9.59
CA TYR A 128 20.44 -18.23 10.52
C TYR A 128 21.85 -18.71 10.82
N VAL A 129 22.78 -17.78 10.75
CA VAL A 129 24.13 -18.02 11.27
C VAL A 129 24.14 -17.63 12.73
N SER A 130 24.47 -18.58 13.62
CA SER A 130 24.50 -18.33 15.06
C SER A 130 25.90 -18.37 15.63
N PHE A 131 26.20 -17.41 16.50
CA PHE A 131 27.43 -17.31 17.26
C PHE A 131 27.13 -17.40 18.76
N ASN A 132 27.97 -18.14 19.48
CA ASN A 132 27.93 -18.15 20.94
C ASN A 132 28.65 -16.92 21.48
N LEU A 133 27.92 -16.06 22.17
CA LEU A 133 28.41 -14.79 22.69
C LEU A 133 29.05 -14.98 24.08
N GLN A 134 30.29 -14.52 24.23
CA GLN A 134 31.06 -14.53 25.47
C GLN A 134 31.00 -13.19 26.22
N GLY A 135 30.74 -12.10 25.50
CA GLY A 135 30.57 -10.75 26.04
C GLY A 135 30.46 -9.75 24.90
N PHE A 136 30.16 -8.49 25.19
CA PHE A 136 30.14 -7.44 24.18
C PHE A 136 30.41 -6.07 24.80
N SER A 137 30.79 -5.11 23.98
CA SER A 137 30.98 -3.72 24.37
C SER A 137 30.40 -2.79 23.33
N CYS A 138 30.18 -1.53 23.73
CA CYS A 138 29.91 -0.44 22.82
C CYS A 138 30.87 0.72 23.08
N GLY A 139 31.17 1.47 22.01
CA GLY A 139 32.12 2.57 22.06
C GLY A 139 32.27 3.22 20.69
N TYR A 140 33.47 3.68 20.39
CA TYR A 140 33.81 4.42 19.18
C TYR A 140 35.15 3.94 18.61
N CYS A 141 35.37 4.20 17.33
CA CYS A 141 36.67 3.95 16.70
C CYS A 141 37.52 5.23 16.75
N THR A 142 38.78 5.09 17.16
CA THR A 142 39.79 6.15 17.19
C THR A 142 40.98 5.75 16.33
N PHE A 143 41.87 6.69 16.05
CA PHE A 143 43.15 6.38 15.42
C PHE A 143 44.25 6.39 16.48
N VAL A 144 44.99 5.29 16.58
CA VAL A 144 46.21 5.19 17.39
C VAL A 144 47.37 5.15 16.40
N GLY A 145 47.98 6.32 16.16
CA GLY A 145 48.88 6.52 15.02
C GLY A 145 48.09 6.52 13.71
N ASP A 146 48.54 5.76 12.72
CA ASP A 146 47.87 5.59 11.42
C ASP A 146 46.89 4.40 11.40
N GLU A 147 46.72 3.69 12.52
CA GLU A 147 45.84 2.52 12.60
C GLU A 147 44.52 2.84 13.32
N LEU A 148 43.41 2.38 12.73
CA LEU A 148 42.07 2.49 13.33
C LEU A 148 41.94 1.48 14.47
N ALA A 149 41.81 1.96 15.70
CA ALA A 149 41.59 1.17 16.90
C ALA A 149 40.14 1.35 17.41
N TYR A 150 39.60 0.31 18.06
CA TYR A 150 38.30 0.39 18.74
C TYR A 150 38.51 0.62 20.23
N ASP A 151 37.88 1.65 20.77
CA ASP A 151 37.93 2.01 22.19
C ASP A 151 36.57 1.70 22.87
N PRO A 152 36.50 0.73 23.80
CA PRO A 152 35.25 0.36 24.46
C PRO A 152 34.89 1.34 25.59
N GLU A 153 33.76 2.02 25.47
CA GLU A 153 33.25 2.90 26.55
C GLU A 153 32.49 2.13 27.63
N VAL A 154 31.67 1.16 27.21
CA VAL A 154 30.87 0.33 28.13
C VAL A 154 31.02 -1.12 27.75
N GLU A 155 31.46 -1.94 28.71
CA GLU A 155 31.62 -3.38 28.55
C GLU A 155 30.57 -4.17 29.33
N PHE A 156 30.09 -5.23 28.70
CA PHE A 156 29.15 -6.20 29.25
C PHE A 156 29.75 -7.61 29.21
N GLN A 157 29.77 -8.28 30.35
CA GLN A 157 30.18 -9.69 30.47
C GLN A 157 29.01 -10.66 30.26
N ASP A 158 27.84 -10.16 29.86
CA ASP A 158 26.66 -10.96 29.58
C ASP A 158 26.92 -11.94 28.43
N THR A 159 26.77 -13.23 28.73
CA THR A 159 26.83 -14.30 27.72
C THR A 159 25.48 -14.53 27.06
N GLY A 160 25.48 -15.09 25.86
CA GLY A 160 24.25 -15.26 25.10
C GLY A 160 24.43 -15.97 23.76
N ILE A 161 23.41 -15.83 22.92
CA ILE A 161 23.44 -16.31 21.54
C ILE A 161 23.13 -15.13 20.63
N MET A 162 24.05 -14.87 19.70
CA MET A 162 23.85 -13.92 18.61
C MET A 162 23.41 -14.70 17.37
N LYS A 163 22.26 -14.34 16.79
CA LYS A 163 21.73 -14.95 15.56
C LYS A 163 21.61 -13.91 14.47
N PHE A 164 22.33 -14.08 13.37
CA PHE A 164 22.06 -13.37 12.12
C PHE A 164 20.86 -14.04 11.47
N LYS A 165 19.84 -13.25 11.13
CA LYS A 165 18.71 -13.65 10.28
C LYS A 165 18.67 -12.73 9.09
N LYS A 166 18.00 -13.12 7.99
CA LYS A 166 17.91 -12.35 6.73
C LYS A 166 17.69 -10.84 6.84
N ARG A 167 16.99 -10.35 7.87
CA ARG A 167 16.70 -8.90 8.06
C ARG A 167 17.16 -8.32 9.41
N VAL A 168 17.63 -9.14 10.34
CA VAL A 168 17.88 -8.68 11.72
C VAL A 168 18.91 -9.57 12.41
N ILE A 169 19.81 -8.96 13.16
CA ILE A 169 20.66 -9.64 14.13
C ILE A 169 19.95 -9.61 15.48
N ILE A 170 19.76 -10.78 16.07
CA ILE A 170 19.11 -10.94 17.37
C ILE A 170 20.14 -11.44 18.36
N VAL A 171 20.43 -10.63 19.37
CA VAL A 171 21.28 -11.01 20.50
C VAL A 171 20.39 -11.32 21.70
N LYS A 172 20.30 -12.60 22.05
CA LYS A 172 19.60 -13.07 23.25
C LYS A 172 20.61 -13.26 24.37
N LEU A 173 20.53 -12.41 25.39
CA LEU A 173 21.38 -12.49 26.57
C LEU A 173 20.76 -13.44 27.62
N ARG A 174 21.58 -14.08 28.45
CA ARG A 174 21.10 -14.93 29.55
C ARG A 174 20.33 -14.16 30.61
N THR A 175 20.53 -12.85 30.71
CA THR A 175 19.87 -11.93 31.65
C THR A 175 18.44 -11.53 31.26
N ASN A 176 17.76 -12.33 30.41
CA ASN A 176 16.41 -12.04 29.88
C ASN A 176 16.30 -10.69 29.14
N ARG A 177 17.43 -10.19 28.63
CA ARG A 177 17.52 -9.01 27.78
C ARG A 177 17.70 -9.42 26.32
N LEU A 178 17.13 -8.62 25.43
CA LEU A 178 17.18 -8.85 23.99
C LEU A 178 17.66 -7.59 23.29
N ILE A 179 18.68 -7.73 22.47
CA ILE A 179 19.12 -6.68 21.54
C ILE A 179 18.67 -7.08 20.14
N ARG A 180 18.02 -6.16 19.44
CA ARG A 180 17.67 -6.30 18.04
C ARG A 180 18.38 -5.23 17.24
N ILE A 181 19.22 -5.67 16.31
CA ILE A 181 19.96 -4.82 15.40
C ILE A 181 19.41 -5.13 14.00
N PRO A 182 18.60 -4.24 13.41
CA PRO A 182 18.18 -4.40 12.02
C PRO A 182 19.41 -4.50 11.09
N LEU A 183 19.43 -5.43 10.13
CA LEU A 183 20.61 -5.58 9.26
C LEU A 183 20.85 -4.35 8.38
N ASN A 184 19.79 -3.64 7.99
CA ASN A 184 19.88 -2.40 7.22
C ASN A 184 20.53 -1.24 7.99
N THR A 185 20.72 -1.36 9.31
CA THR A 185 21.45 -0.36 10.09
C THR A 185 22.93 -0.68 10.20
N VAL A 186 23.38 -1.86 9.76
CA VAL A 186 24.80 -2.25 9.79
C VAL A 186 25.52 -1.64 8.59
N VAL A 187 26.42 -0.69 8.85
CA VAL A 187 27.27 -0.03 7.85
C VAL A 187 28.48 -0.90 7.53
N GLY A 188 29.05 -1.56 8.54
CA GLY A 188 30.22 -2.41 8.37
C GLY A 188 30.27 -3.51 9.44
N LEU A 189 30.83 -4.66 9.05
CA LEU A 189 31.11 -5.78 9.93
C LEU A 189 32.59 -6.15 9.77
N VAL A 190 33.38 -5.92 10.81
CA VAL A 190 34.79 -6.33 10.88
C VAL A 190 34.90 -7.51 11.83
N TRP A 191 35.72 -8.50 11.47
CA TRP A 191 35.92 -9.68 12.31
C TRP A 191 37.39 -10.05 12.42
N SER A 192 37.75 -10.65 13.57
CA SER A 192 39.09 -11.16 13.84
C SER A 192 39.06 -12.67 14.02
N ARG A 193 40.16 -13.36 13.68
CA ARG A 193 40.37 -14.79 13.99
C ARG A 193 40.30 -15.10 15.49
N THR A 194 40.49 -14.09 16.34
CA THR A 194 40.37 -14.20 17.80
C THR A 194 38.93 -14.20 18.31
N GLY A 195 37.92 -14.06 17.43
CA GLY A 195 36.50 -14.08 17.80
C GLY A 195 35.90 -12.70 18.11
N ALA A 196 36.58 -11.60 17.78
CA ALA A 196 35.97 -10.27 17.85
C ALA A 196 35.15 -9.98 16.59
N LEU A 197 33.90 -9.54 16.77
CA LEU A 197 32.99 -9.10 15.71
C LEU A 197 32.56 -7.65 16.00
N THR A 198 33.10 -6.70 15.25
CA THR A 198 32.78 -5.27 15.38
C THR A 198 31.74 -4.87 14.33
N LEU A 199 30.58 -4.39 14.79
CA LEU A 199 29.52 -3.82 13.97
C LEU A 199 29.54 -2.30 14.07
N THR A 200 29.64 -1.63 12.93
CA THR A 200 29.40 -0.19 12.80
C THR A 200 27.97 0.03 12.35
N LEU A 201 27.21 0.83 13.08
CA LEU A 201 25.78 1.03 12.86
C LEU A 201 25.46 2.48 12.46
N SER A 202 24.42 2.68 11.65
CA SER A 202 23.88 4.01 11.34
C SER A 202 22.85 4.51 12.36
N THR A 203 22.28 3.59 13.15
CA THR A 203 21.31 3.90 14.21
C THR A 203 21.50 3.00 15.41
N VAL A 204 21.12 3.49 16.58
CA VAL A 204 21.16 2.75 17.86
C VAL A 204 20.26 1.49 17.80
N PRO A 205 20.71 0.33 18.33
CA PRO A 205 19.91 -0.89 18.44
C PRO A 205 18.62 -0.74 19.27
N TYR A 206 17.68 -1.68 19.08
CA TYR A 206 16.50 -1.77 19.93
C TYR A 206 16.73 -2.74 21.10
N PHE A 207 16.48 -2.27 22.31
CA PHE A 207 16.61 -3.05 23.55
C PHE A 207 15.25 -3.47 24.10
N PHE A 208 15.16 -4.70 24.61
CA PHE A 208 13.95 -5.21 25.26
C PHE A 208 14.28 -5.99 26.53
N SER A 209 13.40 -5.92 27.52
CA SER A 209 13.39 -6.80 28.69
C SER A 209 12.20 -7.76 28.62
N VAL A 210 12.43 -9.02 29.01
CA VAL A 210 11.38 -10.04 29.14
C VAL A 210 10.99 -10.12 30.62
N GLU A 211 9.76 -9.72 30.96
CA GLU A 211 9.24 -9.92 32.32
C GLU A 211 8.84 -11.39 32.52
N THR A 212 9.30 -11.98 33.64
CA THR A 212 8.81 -13.27 34.12
C THR A 212 7.80 -12.95 35.23
N SER A 213 6.50 -13.21 35.02
CA SER A 213 5.51 -13.00 36.08
C SER A 213 5.80 -13.92 37.28
N VAL A 214 5.53 -13.43 38.49
CA VAL A 214 5.76 -14.13 39.77
C VAL A 214 5.02 -15.49 39.82
N ASP A 215 3.91 -15.62 39.09
CA ASP A 215 3.17 -16.89 38.94
C ASP A 215 4.03 -18.01 38.35
N THR A 216 4.99 -17.66 37.47
CA THR A 216 5.88 -18.64 36.81
C THR A 216 6.95 -19.19 37.77
N LEU A 217 7.30 -18.45 38.83
CA LEU A 217 8.26 -18.90 39.85
C LEU A 217 7.60 -19.88 40.82
N MET A 218 6.34 -19.63 41.22
CA MET A 218 5.57 -20.55 42.04
C MET A 218 5.30 -21.88 41.33
N THR A 219 5.13 -21.87 40.00
CA THR A 219 5.04 -23.11 39.21
C THR A 219 6.38 -23.84 39.14
N LYS A 220 7.53 -23.14 39.16
CA LYS A 220 8.86 -23.78 39.09
C LYS A 220 9.30 -24.44 40.38
N VAL A 221 8.94 -23.89 41.55
CA VAL A 221 9.31 -24.46 42.86
C VAL A 221 8.53 -25.75 43.15
N SER A 222 7.31 -25.87 42.65
CA SER A 222 6.46 -27.07 42.80
C SER A 222 6.88 -28.25 41.90
N HIS A 223 7.92 -28.11 41.07
CA HIS A 223 8.39 -29.13 40.13
C HIS A 223 9.77 -29.75 40.45
N LEU A 224 10.27 -29.60 41.69
CA LEU A 224 11.55 -30.19 42.12
C LEU A 224 11.52 -31.72 42.40
N SER A 225 10.64 -32.50 41.77
CA SER A 225 10.68 -33.98 41.88
C SER A 225 10.27 -34.69 40.60
N ILE A 226 11.31 -35.10 39.85
CA ILE A 226 11.46 -36.22 38.91
C ILE A 226 10.61 -36.19 37.61
N ASN A 227 11.33 -36.09 36.48
CA ASN A 227 10.94 -36.21 35.07
C ASN A 227 10.19 -35.03 34.41
N ALA A 228 10.94 -33.97 34.12
CA ALA A 228 10.48 -32.77 33.43
C ALA A 228 10.83 -32.78 31.93
N HIS A 229 9.94 -33.27 31.08
CA HIS A 229 9.86 -32.86 29.67
C HIS A 229 8.40 -32.73 29.25
N ARG A 230 7.82 -31.53 29.43
CA ARG A 230 6.74 -30.94 28.63
C ARG A 230 6.16 -29.70 29.33
N VAL A 231 6.58 -28.50 28.90
CA VAL A 231 5.67 -27.32 28.79
C VAL A 231 6.17 -26.45 27.63
N ALA A 232 5.42 -26.42 26.54
CA ALA A 232 5.42 -25.35 25.55
C ALA A 232 3.97 -25.13 25.13
N ASN A 233 3.33 -24.13 25.76
CA ASN A 233 2.24 -23.30 25.26
C ASN A 233 1.66 -22.51 26.45
N GLY A 234 2.37 -21.46 26.85
CA GLY A 234 1.81 -20.31 27.57
C GLY A 234 1.74 -19.10 26.63
N PRO A 235 1.01 -18.03 26.99
CA PRO A 235 1.00 -16.78 26.21
C PRO A 235 2.43 -16.26 26.01
N ALA A 236 2.72 -15.72 24.83
CA ALA A 236 4.03 -15.17 24.51
C ALA A 236 4.43 -14.12 25.55
N PRO A 237 5.67 -14.14 26.08
CA PRO A 237 6.06 -13.22 27.12
C PRO A 237 6.00 -11.78 26.61
N THR A 238 5.36 -10.90 27.38
CA THR A 238 5.24 -9.47 27.11
C THR A 238 6.63 -8.86 27.10
N ARG A 239 7.08 -8.38 25.93
CA ARG A 239 8.39 -7.73 25.78
C ARG A 239 8.22 -6.23 25.96
N LEU A 240 8.89 -5.67 26.95
CA LEU A 240 8.91 -4.23 27.18
C LEU A 240 10.14 -3.63 26.48
N ARG A 241 9.91 -2.60 25.66
CA ARG A 241 11.00 -1.83 25.03
C ARG A 241 11.73 -1.02 26.10
N LYS A 242 13.06 -1.00 26.02
CA LYS A 242 13.95 -0.22 26.89
C LYS A 242 14.75 0.78 26.06
N CYS A 243 15.08 1.92 26.66
CA CYS A 243 15.92 2.94 26.03
C CYS A 243 17.42 2.62 26.14
N SER A 244 17.83 1.89 27.19
CA SER A 244 19.20 1.44 27.42
C SER A 244 19.21 0.06 28.09
N LEU A 245 20.40 -0.53 28.27
CA LEU A 245 20.58 -1.84 28.93
C LEU A 245 20.75 -1.69 30.44
N ASP A 246 21.57 -0.73 30.87
CA ASP A 246 21.78 -0.34 32.26
C ASP A 246 21.99 1.19 32.36
N GLN A 247 22.34 1.67 33.55
CA GLN A 247 22.52 3.10 33.82
C GLN A 247 23.78 3.67 33.14
N ARG A 248 24.89 2.93 33.13
CA ARG A 248 26.13 3.35 32.43
C ARG A 248 25.91 3.46 30.93
N HIS A 249 25.20 2.50 30.33
CA HIS A 249 24.83 2.55 28.93
C HIS A 249 23.87 3.70 28.63
N ALA A 250 22.98 4.08 29.55
CA ALA A 250 22.03 5.17 29.33
C ALA A 250 22.73 6.52 29.06
N GLU A 251 23.92 6.72 29.60
CA GLU A 251 24.71 7.95 29.45
C GLU A 251 25.34 8.06 28.05
N VAL A 252 25.67 6.93 27.42
CA VAL A 252 26.44 6.89 26.15
C VAL A 252 25.64 6.36 24.96
N VAL A 253 24.51 5.66 25.17
CA VAL A 253 23.75 4.93 24.13
C VAL A 253 23.36 5.77 22.91
N GLY A 254 23.16 7.09 23.08
CA GLY A 254 22.84 8.01 21.99
C GLY A 254 24.01 8.27 21.04
N GLN A 255 25.24 8.00 21.47
CA GLN A 255 26.49 8.22 20.72
C GLN A 255 27.18 6.89 20.33
N CYS A 256 26.83 5.78 20.98
CA CYS A 256 27.35 4.46 20.65
C CYS A 256 26.76 3.90 19.35
N LEU A 257 27.50 4.06 18.25
CA LEU A 257 27.18 3.45 16.96
C LEU A 257 28.07 2.24 16.64
N VAL A 258 29.13 2.00 17.42
CA VAL A 258 30.02 0.85 17.23
C VAL A 258 29.82 -0.15 18.37
N TYR A 259 29.51 -1.40 18.03
CA TYR A 259 29.32 -2.49 18.97
C TYR A 259 30.28 -3.64 18.65
N GLN A 260 31.11 -4.03 19.60
CA GLN A 260 32.00 -5.17 19.46
C GLN A 260 31.52 -6.37 20.27
N PHE A 261 31.25 -7.48 19.60
CA PHE A 261 30.82 -8.75 20.19
C PHE A 261 31.99 -9.72 20.24
N LYS A 262 32.27 -10.28 21.42
CA LYS A 262 33.22 -11.39 21.59
C LYS A 262 32.46 -12.70 21.44
N VAL A 263 32.76 -13.44 20.38
CA VAL A 263 32.13 -14.73 20.07
C VAL A 263 33.14 -15.87 20.16
N SER A 264 32.63 -17.08 20.38
CA SER A 264 33.46 -18.28 20.38
C SER A 264 34.18 -18.45 19.03
N PRO A 265 35.51 -18.68 19.00
CA PRO A 265 36.25 -18.91 17.77
C PRO A 265 35.94 -20.26 17.12
N VAL A 266 35.26 -21.17 17.84
CA VAL A 266 34.86 -22.48 17.32
C VAL A 266 33.84 -22.31 16.18
N ASN A 267 34.18 -22.83 15.00
CA ASN A 267 33.40 -22.70 13.75
C ASN A 267 33.21 -21.27 13.20
N LEU A 268 33.99 -20.30 13.69
CA LEU A 268 33.91 -18.89 13.26
C LEU A 268 34.12 -18.73 11.75
N LEU A 269 35.12 -19.41 11.18
CA LEU A 269 35.43 -19.30 9.74
C LEU A 269 34.29 -19.84 8.86
N ALA A 270 33.71 -20.98 9.22
CA ALA A 270 32.60 -21.57 8.49
C ALA A 270 31.35 -20.67 8.55
N ALA A 271 31.04 -20.16 9.75
CA ALA A 271 29.93 -19.22 9.95
C ALA A 271 30.11 -17.90 9.20
N ILE A 272 31.34 -17.37 9.11
CA ILE A 272 31.65 -16.16 8.34
C ILE A 272 31.56 -16.41 6.84
N GLN A 273 31.96 -17.59 6.37
CA GLN A 273 31.82 -17.97 4.96
C GLN A 273 30.35 -18.09 4.56
N GLU A 274 29.52 -18.70 5.41
CA GLU A 274 28.07 -18.77 5.22
C GLU A 274 27.43 -17.36 5.19
N LEU A 275 27.90 -16.43 6.04
CA LEU A 275 27.47 -15.03 5.99
C LEU A 275 27.88 -14.30 4.70
N LYS A 276 28.98 -14.70 4.06
CA LYS A 276 29.41 -14.11 2.77
C LYS A 276 28.57 -14.61 1.59
N GLU A 277 28.01 -15.80 1.71
CA GLU A 277 27.11 -16.40 0.71
C GLU A 277 25.68 -15.85 0.79
N TRP A 278 25.32 -15.18 1.88
CA TRP A 278 24.05 -14.47 1.99
C TRP A 278 23.99 -13.32 0.98
N GLU A 279 22.84 -13.19 0.31
CA GLU A 279 22.59 -12.19 -0.74
C GLU A 279 23.05 -10.80 -0.30
N THR A 280 24.18 -10.35 -0.85
CA THR A 280 24.68 -8.99 -0.69
C THR A 280 24.05 -8.09 -1.75
N TYR A 281 24.13 -6.77 -1.58
CA TYR A 281 23.61 -5.85 -2.59
C TYR A 281 24.23 -6.10 -3.98
N PHE A 282 25.50 -6.53 -4.04
CA PHE A 282 26.19 -6.83 -5.30
C PHE A 282 25.62 -8.06 -6.00
N SER A 283 25.32 -9.14 -5.27
CA SER A 283 24.69 -10.32 -5.86
C SER A 283 23.27 -10.04 -6.33
N ILE A 284 22.52 -9.21 -5.60
CA ILE A 284 21.17 -8.78 -5.98
C ILE A 284 21.23 -7.95 -7.27
N ILE A 285 22.07 -6.91 -7.33
CA ILE A 285 22.19 -6.06 -8.54
C ILE A 285 22.60 -6.90 -9.75
N LYS A 286 23.58 -7.82 -9.59
CA LYS A 286 24.00 -8.71 -10.67
C LYS A 286 22.89 -9.65 -11.15
N ALA A 287 21.98 -10.07 -10.25
CA ALA A 287 20.83 -10.90 -10.62
C ALA A 287 19.75 -10.12 -11.42
N LEU A 288 19.69 -8.79 -11.29
CA LEU A 288 18.74 -7.96 -12.04
C LEU A 288 19.06 -7.90 -13.54
N GLY A 289 20.34 -7.91 -13.90
CA GLY A 289 20.78 -7.81 -15.28
C GLY A 289 22.22 -7.30 -15.41
N ASP A 290 22.64 -7.09 -16.66
CA ASP A 290 23.94 -6.50 -16.98
C ASP A 290 23.84 -4.98 -17.12
N PHE A 291 24.52 -4.28 -16.22
CA PHE A 291 24.65 -2.82 -16.23
C PHE A 291 26.03 -2.34 -16.68
N SER A 292 26.94 -3.24 -17.06
CA SER A 292 28.33 -2.93 -17.42
C SER A 292 28.44 -1.96 -18.60
N GLN A 293 27.45 -1.96 -19.49
CA GLN A 293 27.39 -1.05 -20.64
C GLN A 293 27.00 0.39 -20.27
N ILE A 294 26.58 0.64 -19.02
CA ILE A 294 26.15 1.95 -18.56
C ILE A 294 27.30 2.66 -17.84
N THR A 295 27.87 3.65 -18.49
CA THR A 295 29.00 4.45 -17.99
C THR A 295 28.57 5.79 -17.37
N SER A 296 27.29 5.94 -17.06
CA SER A 296 26.75 7.15 -16.41
C SER A 296 26.19 6.79 -15.03
N PRO A 297 26.70 7.35 -13.92
CA PRO A 297 26.23 7.02 -12.58
C PRO A 297 24.73 7.26 -12.40
N ALA A 298 24.22 8.40 -12.87
CA ALA A 298 22.81 8.74 -12.84
C ALA A 298 21.95 7.72 -13.60
N ARG A 299 22.33 7.39 -14.84
CA ARG A 299 21.61 6.42 -15.66
C ARG A 299 21.66 5.03 -15.06
N CYS A 300 22.81 4.61 -14.53
CA CYS A 300 23.00 3.30 -13.90
C CYS A 300 22.08 3.16 -12.69
N ALA A 301 22.12 4.13 -11.76
CA ALA A 301 21.24 4.17 -10.60
C ALA A 301 19.74 4.15 -11.01
N ALA A 302 19.36 4.92 -12.04
CA ALA A 302 18.00 4.94 -12.55
C ALA A 302 17.55 3.60 -13.15
N ARG A 303 18.45 2.82 -13.79
CA ARG A 303 18.14 1.49 -14.33
C ARG A 303 18.07 0.42 -13.27
N ILE A 304 18.95 0.45 -12.28
CA ILE A 304 18.84 -0.42 -11.09
C ILE A 304 17.51 -0.14 -10.38
N GLY A 305 17.17 1.13 -10.17
CA GLY A 305 15.91 1.55 -9.54
C GLY A 305 14.67 1.06 -10.28
N GLN A 306 14.75 0.87 -11.60
CA GLN A 306 13.62 0.39 -12.42
C GLN A 306 13.15 -1.01 -12.00
N ALA A 307 14.05 -1.88 -11.51
CA ALA A 307 13.71 -3.22 -11.02
C ALA A 307 12.90 -3.22 -9.71
N PHE A 308 12.83 -2.08 -9.03
CA PHE A 308 12.03 -1.89 -7.81
C PHE A 308 10.70 -1.17 -8.09
N SER A 309 10.28 -1.12 -9.36
CA SER A 309 8.95 -0.63 -9.73
C SER A 309 7.88 -1.53 -9.10
N GLU A 310 6.79 -0.95 -8.58
CA GLU A 310 5.66 -1.74 -8.11
C GLU A 310 4.95 -2.40 -9.30
N THR A 311 4.97 -3.74 -9.34
CA THR A 311 4.37 -4.56 -10.39
C THR A 311 3.29 -5.45 -9.76
N PRO A 312 2.02 -4.98 -9.67
CA PRO A 312 0.96 -5.71 -8.97
C PRO A 312 0.60 -7.07 -9.58
N PHE A 313 0.96 -7.33 -10.84
CA PHE A 313 0.68 -8.59 -11.54
C PHE A 313 1.89 -9.02 -12.35
N ALA A 314 2.13 -10.32 -12.40
CA ALA A 314 3.12 -10.96 -13.25
C ALA A 314 2.44 -12.08 -14.06
N VAL A 315 2.80 -12.19 -15.34
CA VAL A 315 2.32 -13.21 -16.27
C VAL A 315 3.54 -14.02 -16.72
N PRO A 316 3.65 -15.31 -16.34
CA PRO A 316 4.78 -16.14 -16.72
C PRO A 316 4.80 -16.35 -18.23
N ILE A 317 5.88 -16.01 -18.92
CA ILE A 317 5.92 -16.07 -20.39
C ILE A 317 6.04 -17.50 -20.90
N GLU A 318 6.93 -18.30 -20.31
CA GLU A 318 7.18 -19.68 -20.70
C GLU A 318 5.95 -20.58 -20.47
N GLU A 319 5.32 -20.49 -19.28
CA GLU A 319 4.13 -21.30 -18.96
C GLU A 319 2.93 -20.97 -19.85
N ASN A 320 2.94 -19.76 -20.43
CA ASN A 320 1.89 -19.27 -21.29
C ASN A 320 2.26 -19.38 -22.78
N ASP A 321 3.35 -20.04 -23.17
CA ASP A 321 3.80 -20.15 -24.57
C ASP A 321 3.77 -18.81 -25.33
N ILE A 322 4.23 -17.73 -24.68
CA ILE A 322 4.25 -16.38 -25.27
C ILE A 322 5.56 -16.17 -26.02
N ASN A 323 5.47 -15.92 -27.32
CA ASN A 323 6.63 -15.60 -28.13
C ASN A 323 6.92 -14.09 -28.13
N ILE A 324 8.13 -13.70 -27.71
CA ILE A 324 8.58 -12.30 -27.75
C ILE A 324 9.38 -12.09 -29.03
N VAL A 325 8.96 -11.11 -29.83
CA VAL A 325 9.61 -10.76 -31.09
C VAL A 325 10.07 -9.32 -31.03
N GLU A 326 11.33 -9.07 -31.37
CA GLU A 326 11.82 -7.70 -31.53
C GLU A 326 11.50 -7.17 -32.94
N VAL A 327 10.90 -5.98 -33.01
CA VAL A 327 10.55 -5.29 -34.26
C VAL A 327 11.18 -3.90 -34.29
N PRO A 328 11.57 -3.37 -35.47
CA PRO A 328 12.24 -2.08 -35.56
C PRO A 328 11.33 -0.94 -35.13
N ASP A 329 11.90 0.12 -34.55
CA ASP A 329 11.15 1.35 -34.25
C ASP A 329 10.54 2.00 -35.50
N MET A 330 9.33 2.54 -35.36
CA MET A 330 8.71 3.38 -36.40
C MET A 330 9.36 4.75 -36.39
N LYS A 331 9.97 5.13 -37.51
CA LYS A 331 10.72 6.38 -37.63
C LYS A 331 10.13 7.32 -38.68
N SER A 332 10.45 8.60 -38.56
CA SER A 332 10.22 9.60 -39.61
C SER A 332 10.93 9.19 -40.91
N LYS A 333 10.52 9.80 -42.04
CA LYS A 333 11.11 9.51 -43.36
C LYS A 333 12.62 9.74 -43.42
N ASP A 334 13.14 10.69 -42.63
CA ASP A 334 14.56 11.02 -42.50
C ASP A 334 15.27 10.22 -41.38
N GLY A 335 14.54 9.39 -40.63
CA GLY A 335 15.07 8.58 -39.54
C GLY A 335 15.39 9.34 -38.24
N SER A 336 15.17 10.66 -38.19
CA SER A 336 15.59 11.52 -37.07
C SER A 336 14.68 11.44 -35.84
N ARG A 337 13.41 11.04 -36.01
CA ARG A 337 12.41 10.94 -34.94
C ARG A 337 11.81 9.55 -34.86
N VAL A 338 11.48 9.12 -33.65
CA VAL A 338 10.87 7.82 -33.35
C VAL A 338 9.43 8.03 -32.92
N PHE A 339 8.47 7.47 -33.65
CA PHE A 339 7.03 7.56 -33.38
C PHE A 339 6.54 6.49 -32.41
N SER A 340 7.25 5.36 -32.33
CA SER A 340 6.92 4.23 -31.46
C SER A 340 7.76 4.18 -30.18
N ASP A 341 8.30 5.31 -29.71
CA ASP A 341 9.27 5.31 -28.62
C ASP A 341 8.62 4.81 -27.33
N GLY A 342 9.05 3.64 -26.87
CA GLY A 342 8.54 3.03 -25.65
C GLY A 342 7.23 2.26 -25.80
N VAL A 343 6.72 2.01 -27.02
CA VAL A 343 5.48 1.24 -27.23
C VAL A 343 5.67 0.04 -28.18
N GLY A 344 5.16 -1.11 -27.74
CA GLY A 344 5.05 -2.35 -28.49
C GLY A 344 3.59 -2.79 -28.68
N SER A 345 3.41 -3.98 -29.23
CA SER A 345 2.09 -4.55 -29.51
C SER A 345 1.96 -5.97 -28.99
N LEU A 346 0.73 -6.44 -28.81
CA LEU A 346 0.42 -7.78 -28.35
C LEU A 346 -0.78 -8.36 -29.09
N SER A 347 -0.76 -9.67 -29.31
CA SER A 347 -1.83 -10.44 -29.96
C SER A 347 -3.06 -10.66 -29.05
N VAL A 348 -4.20 -11.02 -29.66
CA VAL A 348 -5.43 -11.35 -28.91
C VAL A 348 -5.20 -12.51 -27.94
N ASP A 349 -4.46 -13.54 -28.34
CA ASP A 349 -4.20 -14.70 -27.49
C ASP A 349 -3.42 -14.32 -26.22
N VAL A 350 -2.43 -13.42 -26.33
CA VAL A 350 -1.69 -12.90 -25.17
C VAL A 350 -2.61 -12.05 -24.29
N LEU A 351 -3.50 -11.25 -24.90
CA LEU A 351 -4.46 -10.43 -24.17
C LEU A 351 -5.37 -11.29 -23.29
N ASP A 352 -5.86 -12.42 -23.80
CA ASP A 352 -6.68 -13.37 -23.05
C ASP A 352 -5.91 -14.00 -21.88
N LYS A 353 -4.62 -14.32 -22.07
CA LYS A 353 -3.74 -14.83 -21.00
C LYS A 353 -3.49 -13.78 -19.92
N ILE A 354 -3.30 -12.51 -20.30
CA ILE A 354 -3.21 -11.40 -19.33
C ILE A 354 -4.53 -11.27 -18.55
N TRP A 355 -5.68 -11.32 -19.24
CA TRP A 355 -6.99 -11.24 -18.59
C TRP A 355 -7.27 -12.39 -17.63
N ALA A 356 -6.72 -13.58 -17.88
CA ALA A 356 -6.80 -14.72 -16.98
C ALA A 356 -5.98 -14.52 -15.68
N ASN A 357 -4.90 -13.76 -15.75
CA ASN A 357 -3.99 -13.50 -14.63
C ASN A 357 -4.34 -12.24 -13.81
N ILE A 358 -5.25 -11.39 -14.28
CA ILE A 358 -5.72 -10.20 -13.55
C ILE A 358 -7.11 -10.41 -12.93
N PRO A 359 -7.43 -9.75 -11.79
CA PRO A 359 -8.75 -9.86 -11.19
C PRO A 359 -9.87 -9.37 -12.11
N SER A 360 -10.96 -10.13 -12.25
CA SER A 360 -12.11 -9.79 -13.11
C SER A 360 -12.72 -8.40 -12.87
N LYS A 361 -12.61 -7.86 -11.65
CA LYS A 361 -13.03 -6.48 -11.31
C LYS A 361 -12.26 -5.39 -12.07
N LYS A 362 -11.10 -5.69 -12.65
CA LYS A 362 -10.29 -4.78 -13.47
C LYS A 362 -10.79 -4.70 -14.92
N GLY A 363 -11.86 -5.43 -15.26
CA GLY A 363 -12.45 -5.38 -16.59
C GLY A 363 -11.56 -6.04 -17.65
N ARG A 364 -11.61 -5.51 -18.87
CA ARG A 364 -10.88 -6.02 -20.05
C ARG A 364 -10.05 -4.88 -20.68
N PRO A 365 -8.97 -4.43 -20.03
CA PRO A 365 -8.09 -3.40 -20.57
C PRO A 365 -7.34 -3.93 -21.80
N THR A 366 -6.99 -3.04 -22.74
CA THR A 366 -6.30 -3.40 -24.00
C THR A 366 -4.90 -2.79 -24.13
N CYS A 367 -4.49 -2.01 -23.13
CA CYS A 367 -3.21 -1.30 -23.10
C CYS A 367 -2.62 -1.47 -21.70
N PHE A 368 -1.33 -1.85 -21.64
CA PHE A 368 -0.63 -2.19 -20.41
C PHE A 368 0.72 -1.49 -20.36
N GLN A 369 1.04 -0.91 -19.22
CA GLN A 369 2.39 -0.49 -18.91
C GLN A 369 3.13 -1.67 -18.29
N ILE A 370 4.29 -2.01 -18.84
CA ILE A 370 4.99 -3.25 -18.51
C ILE A 370 6.45 -3.05 -18.08
N ARG A 371 6.95 -4.08 -17.38
CA ARG A 371 8.36 -4.43 -17.26
C ARG A 371 8.53 -5.86 -17.75
N LEU A 372 9.61 -6.09 -18.49
CA LEU A 372 9.95 -7.40 -19.02
C LEU A 372 11.47 -7.50 -19.03
N GLY A 373 12.05 -8.02 -17.94
CA GLY A 373 13.48 -7.91 -17.70
C GLY A 373 13.96 -6.46 -17.80
N GLY A 374 14.90 -6.18 -18.70
CA GLY A 374 15.40 -4.82 -18.96
C GLY A 374 14.53 -3.97 -19.89
N CYS A 375 13.43 -4.51 -20.41
CA CYS A 375 12.47 -3.80 -21.26
C CYS A 375 11.43 -3.02 -20.44
N LYS A 376 11.18 -1.76 -20.82
CA LYS A 376 10.16 -0.87 -20.25
C LYS A 376 9.38 -0.20 -21.36
N GLY A 377 8.05 -0.21 -21.22
CA GLY A 377 7.19 0.55 -22.11
C GLY A 377 5.70 0.25 -21.94
N MET A 378 4.92 0.66 -22.93
CA MET A 378 3.54 0.25 -23.13
C MET A 378 3.48 -0.92 -24.13
N ILE A 379 2.51 -1.81 -23.96
CA ILE A 379 2.08 -2.76 -24.98
C ILE A 379 0.58 -2.64 -25.20
N ALA A 380 0.14 -2.70 -26.46
CA ALA A 380 -1.25 -2.53 -26.84
C ALA A 380 -1.73 -3.61 -27.80
N LEU A 381 -3.03 -3.94 -27.76
CA LEU A 381 -3.63 -4.94 -28.63
C LEU A 381 -3.44 -4.59 -30.13
N ASP A 382 -2.82 -5.49 -30.89
CA ASP A 382 -2.92 -5.53 -32.35
C ASP A 382 -3.60 -6.83 -32.77
N SER A 383 -4.88 -6.72 -33.15
CA SER A 383 -5.70 -7.88 -33.50
C SER A 383 -5.32 -8.56 -34.82
N ARG A 384 -4.32 -8.02 -35.54
CA ARG A 384 -3.80 -8.60 -36.78
C ARG A 384 -2.68 -9.60 -36.53
N LEU A 385 -2.10 -9.61 -35.32
CA LEU A 385 -1.01 -10.50 -34.96
C LEU A 385 -1.53 -11.94 -34.77
N PRO A 386 -0.95 -12.94 -35.44
CA PRO A 386 -1.35 -14.34 -35.30
C PRO A 386 -0.69 -14.99 -34.08
N GLY A 387 -1.43 -15.90 -33.44
CA GLY A 387 -0.94 -16.71 -32.31
C GLY A 387 -0.63 -15.88 -31.07
N SER A 388 0.23 -16.41 -30.21
CA SER A 388 0.61 -15.79 -28.93
C SER A 388 1.92 -15.02 -29.04
N VAL A 389 1.85 -13.79 -29.51
CA VAL A 389 3.01 -12.92 -29.76
C VAL A 389 2.93 -11.61 -28.99
N ILE A 390 4.07 -11.17 -28.44
CA ILE A 390 4.36 -9.81 -28.00
C ILE A 390 5.46 -9.24 -28.90
N GLN A 391 5.27 -8.05 -29.44
CA GLN A 391 6.30 -7.33 -30.18
C GLN A 391 6.90 -6.22 -29.33
N ILE A 392 8.20 -6.28 -29.10
CA ILE A 392 8.98 -5.24 -28.40
C ILE A 392 9.88 -4.49 -29.39
N ARG A 393 10.33 -3.29 -29.02
CA ARG A 393 11.16 -2.43 -29.88
C ARG A 393 12.47 -2.05 -29.20
N PRO A 394 13.53 -1.71 -29.96
CA PRO A 394 14.80 -1.25 -29.40
C PRO A 394 14.65 -0.09 -28.41
N SER A 395 13.76 0.88 -28.71
CA SER A 395 13.46 1.99 -27.81
C SER A 395 12.96 1.57 -26.42
N MET A 396 12.37 0.37 -26.28
CA MET A 396 11.88 -0.16 -25.01
C MET A 396 12.97 -0.82 -24.16
N ILE A 397 14.02 -1.35 -24.79
CA ILE A 397 15.11 -2.10 -24.13
C ILE A 397 16.07 -1.11 -23.46
N LYS A 398 16.18 -1.16 -22.13
CA LYS A 398 16.98 -0.19 -21.36
C LYS A 398 18.32 -0.73 -20.88
N PHE A 399 18.39 -2.04 -20.65
CA PHE A 399 19.56 -2.84 -20.31
C PHE A 399 19.23 -4.32 -20.62
N ASP A 400 20.23 -5.20 -20.58
CA ASP A 400 20.00 -6.64 -20.72
C ASP A 400 19.59 -7.24 -19.37
N GLY A 401 18.39 -7.80 -19.29
CA GLY A 401 17.78 -8.24 -18.03
C GLY A 401 17.58 -9.76 -17.98
N GLY A 402 17.83 -10.36 -16.82
CA GLY A 402 17.74 -11.81 -16.64
C GLY A 402 16.36 -12.35 -16.28
N MET A 403 15.35 -11.50 -16.07
CA MET A 403 14.00 -11.93 -15.69
C MET A 403 13.12 -12.17 -16.93
N HIS A 404 12.36 -13.26 -16.89
CA HIS A 404 11.57 -13.77 -18.02
C HIS A 404 10.05 -13.60 -17.87
N ASP A 405 9.57 -12.99 -16.79
CA ASP A 405 8.14 -12.75 -16.58
C ASP A 405 7.69 -11.40 -17.15
N LEU A 406 6.46 -11.36 -17.66
CA LEU A 406 5.79 -10.13 -18.06
C LEU A 406 5.14 -9.49 -16.84
N GLU A 407 5.74 -8.43 -16.33
CA GLU A 407 5.24 -7.70 -15.18
C GLU A 407 4.39 -6.50 -15.63
N ILE A 408 3.19 -6.35 -15.04
CA ILE A 408 2.26 -5.27 -15.37
C ILE A 408 2.30 -4.22 -14.26
N CYS A 409 2.79 -3.03 -14.58
CA CYS A 409 2.82 -1.87 -13.67
C CYS A 409 1.45 -1.22 -13.56
N ASP A 410 0.84 -0.88 -14.71
CA ASP A 410 -0.46 -0.26 -14.79
C ASP A 410 -1.19 -0.67 -16.08
N MET A 411 -2.47 -0.36 -16.17
CA MET A 411 -3.34 -0.81 -17.25
C MET A 411 -4.47 0.20 -17.49
N ALA A 412 -4.87 0.36 -18.75
CA ALA A 412 -5.94 1.27 -19.17
C ALA A 412 -7.35 0.74 -18.79
N THR A 413 -7.59 0.51 -17.49
CA THR A 413 -8.84 -0.05 -16.94
C THR A 413 -9.99 0.96 -16.98
N LYS A 414 -9.70 2.22 -16.68
CA LYS A 414 -10.69 3.30 -16.57
C LYS A 414 -10.06 4.60 -17.04
N PRO A 415 -10.83 5.49 -17.68
CA PRO A 415 -10.32 6.79 -18.07
C PRO A 415 -10.14 7.68 -16.83
N ILE A 416 -9.15 8.57 -16.90
CA ILE A 416 -8.74 9.42 -15.77
C ILE A 416 -9.39 10.81 -15.97
N PRO A 417 -10.13 11.35 -14.98
CA PRO A 417 -10.70 12.68 -15.10
C PRO A 417 -9.62 13.75 -15.25
N LEU A 418 -9.80 14.66 -16.20
CA LEU A 418 -8.90 15.78 -16.40
C LEU A 418 -9.25 16.94 -15.46
N PHE A 419 -8.22 17.46 -14.80
CA PHE A 419 -8.30 18.67 -14.01
C PHE A 419 -7.33 19.71 -14.59
N LEU A 420 -7.81 20.95 -14.68
CA LEU A 420 -6.93 22.07 -14.94
C LEU A 420 -5.92 22.22 -13.80
N ASN A 421 -4.75 22.72 -14.15
CA ASN A 421 -3.75 23.17 -13.20
C ASN A 421 -3.27 24.56 -13.64
N ARG A 422 -2.57 25.27 -12.75
CA ARG A 422 -2.15 26.65 -12.99
C ARG A 422 -1.33 26.83 -14.28
N GLN A 423 -0.43 25.88 -14.58
CA GLN A 423 0.46 25.99 -15.74
C GLN A 423 -0.33 25.80 -17.04
N MET A 424 -1.21 24.80 -17.09
CA MET A 424 -2.09 24.56 -18.23
C MET A 424 -3.07 25.72 -18.44
N ILE A 425 -3.62 26.30 -17.37
CA ILE A 425 -4.47 27.50 -17.46
C ILE A 425 -3.71 28.66 -18.10
N LYS A 426 -2.49 28.93 -17.62
CA LYS A 426 -1.67 30.03 -18.14
C LYS A 426 -1.32 29.87 -19.63
N ILE A 427 -0.98 28.65 -20.09
CA ILE A 427 -0.73 28.41 -21.51
C ILE A 427 -2.02 28.58 -22.34
N LEU A 428 -3.16 28.04 -21.87
CA LEU A 428 -4.44 28.18 -22.57
C LEU A 428 -4.92 29.64 -22.64
N GLU A 429 -4.71 30.42 -21.58
CA GLU A 429 -4.93 31.86 -21.56
C GLU A 429 -4.07 32.57 -22.60
N ASP A 430 -2.76 32.28 -22.66
CA ASP A 430 -1.86 32.86 -23.66
C ASP A 430 -2.21 32.43 -25.09
N MET A 431 -2.77 31.22 -25.29
CA MET A 431 -3.35 30.78 -26.57
C MET A 431 -4.65 31.51 -26.94
N GLY A 432 -5.21 32.29 -26.01
CA GLY A 432 -6.41 33.11 -26.19
C GLY A 432 -7.74 32.38 -25.98
N VAL A 433 -7.74 31.28 -25.20
CA VAL A 433 -8.98 30.63 -24.75
C VAL A 433 -9.81 31.62 -23.91
N ALA A 434 -11.13 31.63 -24.10
CA ALA A 434 -12.01 32.59 -23.44
C ALA A 434 -11.99 32.46 -21.91
N GLU A 435 -11.83 33.58 -21.20
CA GLU A 435 -11.83 33.66 -19.73
C GLU A 435 -13.10 33.04 -19.13
N ASP A 436 -14.26 33.33 -19.74
CA ASP A 436 -15.56 32.80 -19.32
C ASP A 436 -15.57 31.27 -19.25
N TRP A 437 -14.79 30.58 -20.08
CA TRP A 437 -14.72 29.12 -20.02
C TRP A 437 -14.13 28.65 -18.68
N PHE A 438 -13.03 29.26 -18.23
CA PHE A 438 -12.41 28.93 -16.94
C PHE A 438 -13.33 29.28 -15.77
N PHE A 439 -13.92 30.47 -15.79
CA PHE A 439 -14.83 30.92 -14.74
C PHE A 439 -16.11 30.07 -14.66
N ASN A 440 -16.66 29.65 -15.80
CA ASN A 440 -17.82 28.76 -15.84
C ASN A 440 -17.49 27.38 -15.25
N LEU A 441 -16.31 26.81 -15.56
CA LEU A 441 -15.86 25.56 -14.96
C LEU A 441 -15.69 25.68 -13.44
N GLN A 442 -15.03 26.74 -12.98
CA GLN A 442 -14.83 27.00 -11.55
C GLN A 442 -16.17 27.23 -10.83
N THR A 443 -17.07 28.04 -11.39
CA THR A 443 -18.39 28.33 -10.84
C THR A 443 -19.24 27.07 -10.74
N THR A 444 -19.26 26.26 -11.80
CA THR A 444 -19.97 24.97 -11.82
C THR A 444 -19.46 24.06 -10.71
N GLN A 445 -18.14 23.95 -10.54
CA GLN A 445 -17.57 23.12 -9.49
C GLN A 445 -17.86 23.66 -8.09
N LEU A 446 -17.82 24.97 -7.87
CA LEU A 446 -18.20 25.57 -6.58
C LEU A 446 -19.68 25.34 -6.25
N GLN A 447 -20.58 25.47 -7.23
CA GLN A 447 -22.00 25.16 -7.07
C GLN A 447 -22.20 23.69 -6.73
N HIS A 448 -21.51 22.78 -7.42
CA HIS A 448 -21.53 21.36 -7.11
C HIS A 448 -21.06 21.10 -5.68
N LEU A 449 -19.91 21.67 -5.25
CA LEU A 449 -19.40 21.50 -3.88
C LEU A 449 -20.38 22.03 -2.82
N ARG A 450 -21.05 23.17 -3.07
CA ARG A 450 -22.10 23.70 -2.20
C ARG A 450 -23.32 22.79 -2.13
N SER A 451 -23.68 22.13 -3.22
CA SER A 451 -24.83 21.24 -3.29
C SER A 451 -24.63 19.90 -2.58
N ILE A 452 -23.38 19.47 -2.35
CA ILE A 452 -23.05 18.19 -1.69
C ILE A 452 -23.73 18.12 -0.33
N THR A 453 -23.60 19.17 0.47
CA THR A 453 -24.05 19.16 1.86
C THR A 453 -25.55 19.47 1.98
N ALA A 454 -26.23 19.83 0.88
CA ALA A 454 -27.66 20.16 0.90
C ALA A 454 -28.54 19.01 1.41
N SER A 455 -28.22 17.76 1.04
CA SER A 455 -28.95 16.56 1.48
C SER A 455 -27.99 15.42 1.83
N ALA A 456 -28.43 14.50 2.70
CA ALA A 456 -27.68 13.28 2.99
C ALA A 456 -27.49 12.40 1.74
N GLY A 457 -28.43 12.45 0.79
CA GLY A 457 -28.33 11.75 -0.48
C GLY A 457 -27.19 12.28 -1.36
N ASN A 458 -27.07 13.60 -1.49
CA ASN A 458 -25.98 14.23 -2.24
C ASN A 458 -24.62 13.91 -1.61
N THR A 459 -24.50 13.99 -0.28
CA THR A 459 -23.30 13.59 0.46
C THR A 459 -22.94 12.12 0.21
N ALA A 460 -23.92 11.21 0.23
CA ALA A 460 -23.68 9.79 -0.05
C ALA A 460 -23.15 9.55 -1.46
N VAL A 461 -23.73 10.22 -2.46
CA VAL A 461 -23.26 10.12 -3.86
C VAL A 461 -21.85 10.67 -3.98
N PHE A 462 -21.55 11.82 -3.35
CA PHE A 462 -20.23 12.43 -3.40
C PHE A 462 -19.15 11.54 -2.78
N ILE A 463 -19.37 11.03 -1.57
CA ILE A 463 -18.41 10.15 -0.88
C ILE A 463 -18.13 8.89 -1.71
N LYS A 464 -19.19 8.27 -2.25
CA LYS A 464 -19.06 7.09 -3.13
C LYS A 464 -18.32 7.40 -4.43
N ARG A 465 -18.58 8.55 -5.06
CA ARG A 465 -17.92 8.96 -6.31
C ARG A 465 -16.43 9.23 -6.13
N GLN A 466 -16.06 9.81 -5.00
CA GLN A 466 -14.67 10.10 -4.64
C GLN A 466 -13.94 8.88 -4.08
N ALA A 467 -14.63 7.74 -3.94
CA ALA A 467 -14.12 6.51 -3.34
C ALA A 467 -13.52 6.70 -1.93
N ILE A 468 -14.01 7.70 -1.20
CA ILE A 468 -13.47 8.04 0.12
C ILE A 468 -14.05 7.06 1.12
N TRP A 469 -13.17 6.37 1.84
CA TRP A 469 -13.56 5.36 2.85
C TRP A 469 -14.37 4.20 2.29
N ASP A 470 -14.14 3.85 1.02
CA ASP A 470 -14.79 2.71 0.37
C ASP A 470 -14.47 1.38 1.06
N CYS A 471 -13.34 1.27 1.76
CA CYS A 471 -12.92 0.08 2.51
C CYS A 471 -13.92 -0.35 3.59
N PHE A 472 -14.60 0.58 4.27
CA PHE A 472 -15.73 0.30 5.17
C PHE A 472 -17.08 0.80 4.64
N GLY A 473 -17.10 1.47 3.48
CA GLY A 473 -18.32 1.83 2.77
C GLY A 473 -19.14 2.94 3.45
N LEU A 474 -18.48 4.01 3.92
CA LEU A 474 -19.12 5.11 4.67
C LEU A 474 -20.34 5.71 3.97
N PHE A 475 -20.35 5.74 2.63
CA PHE A 475 -21.49 6.22 1.84
C PHE A 475 -22.82 5.55 2.22
N ARG A 476 -22.79 4.31 2.72
CA ARG A 476 -23.98 3.55 3.15
C ARG A 476 -24.66 4.22 4.33
N LEU A 477 -23.90 4.78 5.27
CA LEU A 477 -24.44 5.48 6.43
C LEU A 477 -25.19 6.75 6.01
N PHE A 478 -24.63 7.55 5.10
CA PHE A 478 -25.28 8.74 4.56
C PHE A 478 -26.51 8.39 3.72
N ARG A 479 -26.45 7.30 2.93
CA ARG A 479 -27.61 6.79 2.20
C ARG A 479 -28.73 6.37 3.16
N GLN A 480 -28.39 5.72 4.27
CA GLN A 480 -29.35 5.34 5.30
C GLN A 480 -30.00 6.58 5.95
N ALA A 481 -29.18 7.58 6.30
CA ALA A 481 -29.66 8.85 6.84
C ALA A 481 -30.64 9.55 5.88
N HIS A 482 -30.38 9.49 4.57
CA HIS A 482 -31.29 10.01 3.56
C HIS A 482 -32.63 9.27 3.52
N LEU A 483 -32.61 7.92 3.56
CA LEU A 483 -33.82 7.11 3.52
C LEU A 483 -34.76 7.39 4.70
N PHE A 484 -34.20 7.70 5.87
CA PHE A 484 -34.99 8.03 7.08
C PHE A 484 -35.20 9.51 7.30
N GLN A 485 -34.73 10.36 6.37
CA GLN A 485 -34.81 11.82 6.51
C GLN A 485 -34.17 12.33 7.83
N VAL A 486 -33.16 11.62 8.33
CA VAL A 486 -32.45 12.00 9.55
C VAL A 486 -31.26 12.89 9.19
N ASN A 487 -31.13 13.99 9.93
CA ASN A 487 -30.08 14.95 9.68
C ASN A 487 -28.74 14.53 10.31
N TYR A 488 -27.84 13.96 9.51
CA TYR A 488 -26.47 13.61 9.94
C TYR A 488 -25.68 14.80 10.52
N LYS A 489 -26.06 16.04 10.16
CA LYS A 489 -25.40 17.27 10.60
C LYS A 489 -25.55 17.51 12.12
N LYS A 490 -26.53 16.84 12.75
CA LYS A 490 -26.71 16.83 14.20
C LYS A 490 -25.63 16.03 14.94
N VAL A 491 -24.91 15.14 14.25
CA VAL A 491 -23.75 14.39 14.79
C VAL A 491 -22.48 15.19 14.51
N PRO A 492 -21.83 15.79 15.53
CA PRO A 492 -20.70 16.71 15.32
C PRO A 492 -19.54 16.09 14.52
N PHE A 493 -19.20 14.83 14.80
CA PHE A 493 -18.08 14.17 14.11
C PHE A 493 -18.37 13.92 12.62
N LEU A 494 -19.58 13.46 12.26
CA LEU A 494 -19.98 13.28 10.85
C LEU A 494 -20.07 14.60 10.10
N ARG A 495 -20.52 15.66 10.78
CA ARG A 495 -20.52 17.02 10.23
C ARG A 495 -19.09 17.48 9.91
N SER A 496 -18.19 17.43 10.90
CA SER A 496 -16.79 17.85 10.73
C SER A 496 -16.08 17.05 9.65
N LEU A 497 -16.39 15.75 9.53
CA LEU A 497 -15.86 14.88 8.49
C LEU A 497 -16.25 15.35 7.08
N VAL A 498 -17.53 15.62 6.84
CA VAL A 498 -18.00 16.12 5.53
C VAL A 498 -17.45 17.52 5.25
N GLU A 499 -17.44 18.40 6.25
CA GLU A 499 -16.88 19.75 6.14
C GLU A 499 -15.39 19.71 5.75
N ALA A 500 -14.61 18.84 6.38
CA ALA A 500 -13.18 18.73 6.11
C ALA A 500 -12.89 18.18 4.70
N VAL A 501 -13.67 17.23 4.19
CA VAL A 501 -13.53 16.74 2.80
C VAL A 501 -13.93 17.83 1.80
N VAL A 502 -15.05 18.51 2.02
CA VAL A 502 -15.47 19.63 1.14
C VAL A 502 -14.43 20.74 1.17
N LEU A 503 -13.89 21.07 2.35
CA LEU A 503 -12.84 22.06 2.52
C LEU A 503 -11.55 21.65 1.78
N ARG A 504 -11.18 20.38 1.79
CA ARG A 504 -10.05 19.85 1.00
C ARG A 504 -10.25 20.12 -0.49
N GLU A 505 -11.42 19.82 -1.05
CA GLU A 505 -11.72 20.09 -2.46
C GLU A 505 -11.71 21.59 -2.78
N VAL A 506 -12.28 22.43 -1.90
CA VAL A 506 -12.24 23.89 -2.06
C VAL A 506 -10.80 24.42 -2.00
N ARG A 507 -9.95 23.87 -1.13
CA ARG A 507 -8.52 24.22 -1.05
C ARG A 507 -7.77 23.80 -2.31
N LEU A 508 -8.07 22.64 -2.89
CA LEU A 508 -7.50 22.22 -4.18
C LEU A 508 -7.90 23.18 -5.31
N LEU A 509 -9.15 23.63 -5.33
CA LEU A 509 -9.60 24.65 -6.30
C LEU A 509 -8.91 25.99 -6.08
N LYS A 510 -8.92 26.52 -4.85
CA LYS A 510 -8.36 27.83 -4.52
C LYS A 510 -6.85 27.87 -4.72
N HIS A 511 -6.15 26.89 -4.16
CA HIS A 511 -4.69 26.90 -4.15
C HIS A 511 -4.15 26.20 -5.39
N LYS A 512 -4.61 25.02 -5.80
CA LYS A 512 -3.98 24.32 -6.94
C LYS A 512 -4.62 24.61 -8.30
N ALA A 513 -5.67 25.43 -8.34
CA ALA A 513 -6.51 25.63 -9.53
C ALA A 513 -6.99 24.29 -10.12
N HIS A 514 -7.24 23.30 -9.25
CA HIS A 514 -7.59 21.93 -9.60
C HIS A 514 -9.06 21.83 -10.07
N ILE A 515 -9.34 22.38 -11.24
CA ILE A 515 -10.71 22.58 -11.76
C ILE A 515 -11.06 21.42 -12.71
N PRO A 516 -12.11 20.62 -12.43
CA PRO A 516 -12.50 19.52 -13.32
C PRO A 516 -13.04 20.01 -14.65
N VAL A 517 -12.71 19.30 -15.74
CA VAL A 517 -13.22 19.59 -17.10
C VAL A 517 -14.09 18.42 -17.57
N LYS A 518 -15.39 18.65 -17.81
CA LYS A 518 -16.33 17.58 -18.21
C LYS A 518 -16.08 17.03 -19.61
N LYS A 519 -15.69 17.91 -20.55
CA LYS A 519 -15.23 17.57 -21.91
C LYS A 519 -13.70 17.53 -21.96
N GLY A 520 -13.13 16.88 -20.95
CA GLY A 520 -11.70 16.71 -20.79
C GLY A 520 -11.41 15.36 -20.14
N ILE A 521 -10.39 14.66 -20.63
CA ILE A 521 -10.01 13.35 -20.12
C ILE A 521 -8.50 13.15 -20.21
N THR A 522 -7.96 12.30 -19.36
CA THR A 522 -6.56 11.90 -19.36
C THR A 522 -6.47 10.40 -19.67
N LEU A 523 -5.67 10.02 -20.66
CA LEU A 523 -5.58 8.65 -21.20
C LEU A 523 -4.14 8.23 -21.49
N PHE A 524 -3.88 6.93 -21.49
CA PHE A 524 -2.59 6.39 -21.95
C PHE A 524 -2.40 6.62 -23.45
N GLY A 525 -1.17 6.95 -23.85
CA GLY A 525 -0.79 7.07 -25.26
C GLY A 525 -0.34 5.73 -25.85
N ILE A 526 -0.76 5.45 -27.07
CA ILE A 526 -0.24 4.35 -27.90
C ILE A 526 -0.04 4.82 -29.35
N VAL A 527 0.66 4.03 -30.17
CA VAL A 527 0.89 4.32 -31.59
C VAL A 527 -0.09 3.56 -32.48
N ASP A 528 -0.43 4.13 -33.64
CA ASP A 528 -1.21 3.47 -34.67
C ASP A 528 -0.36 2.45 -35.45
N GLU A 529 -0.43 1.18 -35.06
CA GLU A 529 0.21 0.05 -35.76
C GLU A 529 -0.38 -0.20 -37.16
N THR A 530 -1.57 0.35 -37.47
CA THR A 530 -2.27 0.08 -38.74
C THR A 530 -1.92 1.05 -39.85
N GLY A 531 -1.38 2.23 -39.51
CA GLY A 531 -1.12 3.31 -40.46
C GLY A 531 -2.39 3.97 -41.01
N PHE A 532 -3.52 3.85 -40.31
CA PHE A 532 -4.79 4.48 -40.66
C PHE A 532 -4.74 6.01 -40.50
N LEU A 533 -4.24 6.49 -39.36
CA LEU A 533 -4.19 7.92 -39.03
C LEU A 533 -3.21 8.67 -39.94
N GLN A 534 -3.61 9.87 -40.37
CA GLN A 534 -2.73 10.80 -41.09
C GLN A 534 -1.97 11.70 -40.11
N ARG A 535 -1.16 12.61 -40.65
CA ARG A 535 -0.41 13.58 -39.86
C ARG A 535 -1.37 14.44 -39.02
N ASP A 536 -1.02 14.64 -37.75
CA ASP A 536 -1.76 15.46 -36.78
C ASP A 536 -3.20 14.95 -36.48
N GLU A 537 -3.53 13.73 -36.93
CA GLU A 537 -4.75 13.00 -36.56
C GLU A 537 -4.51 12.06 -35.37
N VAL A 538 -5.55 11.90 -34.55
CA VAL A 538 -5.57 11.00 -33.39
C VAL A 538 -6.89 10.24 -33.34
N TYR A 539 -6.88 9.09 -32.67
CA TYR A 539 -8.10 8.37 -32.30
C TYR A 539 -8.19 8.24 -30.78
N VAL A 540 -9.15 8.94 -30.19
CA VAL A 540 -9.44 8.92 -28.75
C VAL A 540 -10.65 8.02 -28.50
N THR A 541 -10.49 7.04 -27.60
CA THR A 541 -11.55 6.10 -27.22
C THR A 541 -11.49 5.79 -25.73
N PHE A 542 -12.65 5.79 -25.06
CA PHE A 542 -12.76 5.44 -23.65
C PHE A 542 -14.17 4.98 -23.27
N ASP A 543 -14.25 4.21 -22.20
CA ASP A 543 -15.50 3.73 -21.63
C ASP A 543 -16.22 4.88 -20.89
N THR A 544 -17.49 5.11 -21.23
CA THR A 544 -18.31 6.14 -20.60
C THR A 544 -18.85 5.69 -19.25
N VAL A 545 -18.66 6.53 -18.22
CA VAL A 545 -19.31 6.36 -16.91
C VAL A 545 -20.30 7.51 -16.73
N GLU A 546 -21.60 7.17 -16.66
CA GLU A 546 -22.68 8.14 -16.58
C GLU A 546 -22.44 9.21 -15.50
N GLY A 547 -22.58 10.48 -15.90
CA GLY A 547 -22.49 11.63 -15.00
C GLY A 547 -21.08 11.97 -14.49
N ARG A 548 -20.02 11.32 -15.00
CA ARG A 548 -18.63 11.63 -14.63
C ARG A 548 -17.90 12.49 -15.67
N PHE A 549 -18.07 12.17 -16.95
CA PHE A 549 -17.53 12.91 -18.09
C PHE A 549 -18.41 12.67 -19.33
N GLU A 550 -18.29 13.55 -20.32
CA GLU A 550 -19.00 13.43 -21.60
C GLU A 550 -18.48 12.23 -22.43
N PRO A 551 -19.26 11.72 -23.40
CA PRO A 551 -18.83 10.61 -24.26
C PRO A 551 -17.57 10.94 -25.07
N PRO A 552 -16.90 9.91 -25.66
CA PRO A 552 -15.73 10.11 -26.52
C PRO A 552 -15.93 11.22 -27.55
N PRO A 553 -14.87 11.98 -27.84
CA PRO A 553 -14.97 13.15 -28.69
C PRO A 553 -15.51 12.78 -30.08
N PRO A 554 -16.45 13.58 -30.64
CA PRO A 554 -16.85 13.43 -32.04
C PRO A 554 -15.69 13.79 -32.97
N PRO A 555 -15.76 13.43 -34.26
CA PRO A 555 -14.78 13.88 -35.24
C PRO A 555 -14.63 15.40 -35.22
N GLY A 556 -13.40 15.89 -35.14
CA GLY A 556 -13.16 17.33 -35.04
C GLY A 556 -11.89 17.70 -34.28
N ARG A 557 -11.75 18.98 -34.00
CA ARG A 557 -10.57 19.54 -33.33
C ARG A 557 -10.60 19.23 -31.84
N LEU A 558 -9.43 18.92 -31.30
CA LEU A 558 -9.19 18.79 -29.87
C LEU A 558 -7.82 19.35 -29.50
N LEU A 559 -7.61 19.62 -28.22
CA LEU A 559 -6.33 19.99 -27.64
C LEU A 559 -5.74 18.78 -26.93
N VAL A 560 -4.43 18.55 -27.10
CA VAL A 560 -3.68 17.50 -26.41
C VAL A 560 -2.48 18.13 -25.71
N THR A 561 -2.20 17.69 -24.49
CA THR A 561 -1.00 18.06 -23.75
C THR A 561 -0.58 16.97 -22.77
N ARG A 562 0.58 17.13 -22.15
CA ARG A 562 1.10 16.27 -21.09
C ARG A 562 1.46 17.15 -19.90
N SER A 563 1.17 16.69 -18.70
CA SER A 563 1.60 17.40 -17.48
C SER A 563 3.02 16.96 -17.10
N PRO A 564 3.88 17.88 -16.63
CA PRO A 564 3.70 19.34 -16.56
C PRO A 564 3.93 20.01 -17.93
N ALA A 565 3.11 21.01 -18.27
CA ALA A 565 3.25 21.81 -19.48
C ALA A 565 3.75 23.21 -19.09
N LEU A 566 4.90 23.66 -19.60
CA LEU A 566 5.46 24.97 -19.27
C LEU A 566 5.68 25.83 -20.51
N HIS A 567 6.22 25.24 -21.57
CA HIS A 567 6.45 25.96 -22.82
C HIS A 567 5.10 26.29 -23.48
N ASN A 568 4.98 27.47 -24.09
CA ASN A 568 3.74 27.90 -24.76
C ASN A 568 3.26 26.91 -25.84
N GLY A 569 4.20 26.17 -26.45
CA GLY A 569 3.95 25.09 -27.41
C GLY A 569 3.67 23.71 -26.82
N ASP A 570 3.57 23.52 -25.50
CA ASP A 570 3.31 22.19 -24.90
C ASP A 570 1.85 21.73 -25.02
N ILE A 571 0.96 22.64 -25.42
CA ILE A 571 -0.44 22.32 -25.76
C ILE A 571 -0.58 22.42 -27.27
N GLN A 572 -0.90 21.30 -27.92
CA GLN A 572 -1.02 21.22 -29.37
C GLN A 572 -2.45 20.89 -29.78
N GLN A 573 -2.82 21.35 -30.98
CA GLN A 573 -4.09 20.99 -31.60
C GLN A 573 -3.91 19.71 -32.41
N ALA A 574 -4.86 18.78 -32.29
CA ALA A 574 -4.96 17.60 -33.14
C ALA A 574 -6.40 17.38 -33.60
N TYR A 575 -6.59 16.42 -34.51
CA TYR A 575 -7.89 16.10 -35.10
C TYR A 575 -8.33 14.69 -34.73
N GLN A 576 -9.46 14.58 -34.05
CA GLN A 576 -10.14 13.30 -33.81
C GLN A 576 -10.69 12.75 -35.11
N VAL A 577 -10.33 11.52 -35.45
CA VAL A 577 -10.88 10.76 -36.56
C VAL A 577 -11.46 9.45 -36.04
N LEU A 578 -12.62 9.04 -36.57
CA LEU A 578 -13.24 7.77 -36.21
C LEU A 578 -12.92 6.70 -37.26
N PRO A 579 -12.25 5.61 -36.88
CA PRO A 579 -12.07 4.45 -37.75
C PRO A 579 -13.42 3.81 -38.11
N LEU A 580 -13.46 3.10 -39.23
CA LEU A 580 -14.62 2.30 -39.65
C LEU A 580 -14.96 1.25 -38.58
N VAL A 581 -16.23 0.81 -38.52
CA VAL A 581 -16.76 -0.05 -37.45
C VAL A 581 -15.92 -1.31 -37.21
N ASN A 582 -15.40 -1.93 -38.27
CA ASN A 582 -14.63 -3.19 -38.20
C ASN A 582 -13.11 -2.97 -38.17
N HIS A 583 -12.63 -1.73 -38.07
CA HIS A 583 -11.21 -1.43 -38.08
C HIS A 583 -10.54 -1.87 -36.75
N PRO A 584 -9.33 -2.46 -36.77
CA PRO A 584 -8.64 -2.94 -35.55
C PRO A 584 -8.57 -1.91 -34.42
N LEU A 585 -8.33 -0.64 -34.76
CA LEU A 585 -8.28 0.45 -33.78
C LEU A 585 -9.55 0.58 -32.91
N ARG A 586 -10.73 0.15 -33.40
CA ARG A 586 -11.99 0.20 -32.63
C ARG A 586 -12.01 -0.76 -31.44
N GLN A 587 -11.08 -1.73 -31.39
CA GLN A 587 -10.98 -2.68 -30.29
C GLN A 587 -10.26 -2.08 -29.07
N HIS A 588 -9.51 -0.98 -29.24
CA HIS A 588 -8.85 -0.32 -28.13
C HIS A 588 -9.83 0.37 -27.17
N ARG A 589 -9.45 0.39 -25.90
CA ARG A 589 -10.22 0.99 -24.80
C ARG A 589 -9.33 1.89 -23.94
N ASN A 590 -9.87 3.03 -23.56
CA ASN A 590 -9.29 3.98 -22.58
C ASN A 590 -7.88 4.47 -22.95
N CYS A 591 -7.67 4.78 -24.22
CA CYS A 591 -6.39 5.29 -24.74
C CYS A 591 -6.59 6.37 -25.81
N ILE A 592 -5.51 7.10 -26.08
CA ILE A 592 -5.34 7.93 -27.28
C ILE A 592 -4.33 7.24 -28.20
N VAL A 593 -4.71 7.06 -29.46
CA VAL A 593 -3.87 6.50 -30.51
C VAL A 593 -3.27 7.66 -31.32
N PHE A 594 -1.95 7.71 -31.38
CA PHE A 594 -1.19 8.69 -32.14
C PHE A 594 -0.79 8.15 -33.52
N SER A 595 -0.81 9.03 -34.52
CA SER A 595 -0.33 8.72 -35.86
C SER A 595 1.17 8.43 -35.87
N ALA A 596 1.57 7.41 -36.64
CA ALA A 596 2.95 7.13 -36.97
C ALA A 596 3.47 7.94 -38.18
N LYS A 597 2.71 8.94 -38.66
CA LYS A 597 3.03 9.74 -39.85
C LYS A 597 3.29 11.20 -39.50
N GLY A 598 4.22 11.80 -40.25
CA GLY A 598 4.58 13.22 -40.16
C GLY A 598 6.09 13.40 -40.03
N ASP A 599 6.51 14.63 -39.75
CA ASP A 599 7.93 14.97 -39.58
C ASP A 599 8.39 14.78 -38.13
N ARG A 600 7.46 14.91 -37.18
CA ARG A 600 7.69 14.74 -35.74
C ARG A 600 6.44 14.17 -35.08
N ASP A 601 6.64 13.19 -34.22
CA ASP A 601 5.61 12.53 -33.43
C ASP A 601 4.90 13.53 -32.50
N LEU A 602 3.58 13.36 -32.32
CA LEU A 602 2.80 14.26 -31.47
C LEU A 602 3.22 14.16 -29.99
N PRO A 603 3.45 12.97 -29.39
CA PRO A 603 4.00 12.81 -28.04
C PRO A 603 5.18 13.73 -27.70
N SER A 604 6.23 13.74 -28.53
CA SER A 604 7.43 14.53 -28.27
C SER A 604 7.19 16.04 -28.34
N LYS A 605 6.11 16.50 -29.00
CA LYS A 605 5.69 17.91 -29.01
C LYS A 605 5.06 18.34 -27.68
N LEU A 606 4.66 17.40 -26.81
CA LEU A 606 3.92 17.64 -25.58
C LEU A 606 4.84 17.55 -24.36
N SER A 607 5.63 18.61 -24.13
CA SER A 607 6.67 18.64 -23.09
C SER A 607 7.70 17.50 -23.21
N GLY A 608 8.02 17.04 -24.43
CA GLY A 608 8.98 15.95 -24.66
C GLY A 608 8.50 14.58 -24.20
N GLY A 609 7.20 14.28 -24.40
CA GLY A 609 6.61 12.98 -24.05
C GLY A 609 7.04 11.83 -24.96
N ASP A 610 6.81 10.61 -24.46
CA ASP A 610 7.03 9.35 -25.15
C ASP A 610 5.82 8.41 -24.95
N LEU A 611 5.92 7.15 -25.34
CA LEU A 611 4.84 6.17 -25.17
C LEU A 611 5.23 5.06 -24.19
N ASP A 612 6.10 5.35 -23.20
CA ASP A 612 6.60 4.37 -22.21
C ASP A 612 5.71 4.21 -20.95
N GLY A 613 4.58 4.92 -20.95
CA GLY A 613 3.64 5.02 -19.82
C GLY A 613 3.04 6.40 -19.64
N ASP A 614 3.41 7.37 -20.48
CA ASP A 614 2.86 8.72 -20.43
C ASP A 614 1.34 8.74 -20.61
N ILE A 615 0.73 9.63 -19.83
CA ILE A 615 -0.69 9.94 -19.90
C ILE A 615 -0.89 11.34 -20.47
N TYR A 616 -1.86 11.45 -21.38
CA TYR A 616 -2.12 12.63 -22.17
C TYR A 616 -3.46 13.23 -21.79
N ASN A 617 -3.46 14.54 -21.62
CA ASN A 617 -4.61 15.37 -21.32
C ASN A 617 -5.27 15.80 -22.64
N ILE A 618 -6.53 15.42 -22.85
CA ILE A 618 -7.33 15.75 -24.04
C ILE A 618 -8.48 16.66 -23.64
N ILE A 619 -8.66 17.78 -24.35
CA ILE A 619 -9.79 18.69 -24.18
C ILE A 619 -10.48 18.85 -25.54
N TRP A 620 -11.78 18.53 -25.60
CA TRP A 620 -12.60 18.65 -26.81
C TRP A 620 -13.79 19.59 -26.62
N ASP A 621 -13.75 20.44 -25.59
CA ASP A 621 -14.78 21.44 -25.39
C ASP A 621 -14.70 22.53 -26.47
N PRO A 622 -15.75 22.76 -27.29
CA PRO A 622 -15.75 23.82 -28.29
C PRO A 622 -15.56 25.22 -27.69
N ALA A 623 -15.92 25.41 -26.42
CA ALA A 623 -15.71 26.67 -25.70
C ALA A 623 -14.24 26.90 -25.32
N ALA A 624 -13.41 25.85 -25.29
CA ALA A 624 -11.97 25.92 -25.03
C ALA A 624 -11.15 26.23 -26.30
N ARG A 625 -11.73 26.92 -27.29
CA ARG A 625 -11.10 27.14 -28.60
C ARG A 625 -10.01 28.21 -28.50
N PRO A 626 -8.74 27.89 -28.84
CA PRO A 626 -7.68 28.89 -28.83
C PRO A 626 -7.82 29.86 -30.02
N LYS A 627 -7.39 31.11 -29.83
CA LYS A 627 -7.31 32.13 -30.89
C LYS A 627 -6.00 32.03 -31.68
N ARG A 628 -4.94 31.51 -31.06
CA ARG A 628 -3.61 31.31 -31.65
C ARG A 628 -2.98 30.01 -31.15
N THR A 629 -2.00 29.51 -31.89
CA THR A 629 -1.24 28.30 -31.56
C THR A 629 0.25 28.59 -31.59
N PHE A 630 1.03 27.90 -30.77
CA PHE A 630 2.47 28.06 -30.69
C PHE A 630 3.20 26.84 -31.25
N LYS A 631 4.40 27.06 -31.78
CA LYS A 631 5.27 25.96 -32.23
C LYS A 631 5.75 25.17 -31.01
N PRO A 632 5.77 23.83 -31.07
CA PRO A 632 6.27 23.02 -29.98
C PRO A 632 7.78 23.24 -29.79
N ALA A 633 8.24 23.17 -28.55
CA ALA A 633 9.67 23.19 -28.24
C ALA A 633 10.35 21.91 -28.76
N ASP A 634 11.65 21.98 -29.05
CA ASP A 634 12.37 20.84 -29.63
C ASP A 634 12.71 19.73 -28.62
N TYR A 635 12.89 20.10 -27.34
CA TYR A 635 13.29 19.21 -26.24
C TYR A 635 14.36 18.18 -26.65
N PRO A 636 15.58 18.65 -26.98
CA PRO A 636 16.63 17.75 -27.43
C PRO A 636 17.00 16.76 -26.32
N ARG A 637 17.30 15.51 -26.73
CA ARG A 637 17.85 14.51 -25.81
C ARG A 637 19.26 14.92 -25.44
N VAL A 638 19.49 15.11 -24.15
CA VAL A 638 20.82 15.42 -23.64
C VAL A 638 21.54 14.11 -23.35
N GLU A 639 22.75 13.95 -23.90
CA GLU A 639 23.57 12.78 -23.64
C GLU A 639 23.93 12.71 -22.14
N PRO A 640 23.74 11.56 -21.47
CA PRO A 640 24.12 11.40 -20.09
C PRO A 640 25.62 11.61 -19.87
N LEU A 641 25.98 12.12 -18.70
CA LEU A 641 27.37 12.24 -18.26
C LEU A 641 28.05 10.87 -18.32
N ASN A 642 29.08 10.75 -19.15
CA ASN A 642 29.83 9.52 -19.35
C ASN A 642 31.18 9.63 -18.66
N ILE A 643 31.42 8.79 -17.64
CA ILE A 643 32.69 8.79 -16.88
C ILE A 643 33.80 7.96 -17.55
N GLY A 644 33.52 7.33 -18.70
CA GLY A 644 34.49 6.56 -19.50
C GLY A 644 34.95 5.23 -18.88
N ARG A 645 34.40 4.85 -17.73
CA ARG A 645 34.67 3.60 -17.02
C ARG A 645 33.39 3.00 -16.44
N LEU A 646 33.51 1.78 -15.90
CA LEU A 646 32.43 1.15 -15.14
C LEU A 646 32.07 2.00 -13.92
N VAL A 647 30.77 2.12 -13.68
CA VAL A 647 30.19 2.85 -12.53
C VAL A 647 30.36 2.02 -11.25
N THR A 648 30.89 2.63 -10.19
CA THR A 648 30.98 2.03 -8.86
C THR A 648 29.86 2.50 -7.94
N ALA A 649 29.76 1.91 -6.75
CA ALA A 649 28.78 2.33 -5.74
C ALA A 649 29.04 3.75 -5.24
N GLU A 650 30.31 4.13 -5.12
CA GLU A 650 30.74 5.48 -4.71
C GLU A 650 30.29 6.53 -5.74
N ASP A 651 30.45 6.26 -7.03
CA ASP A 651 30.01 7.20 -8.08
C ASP A 651 28.49 7.46 -8.02
N MET A 652 27.70 6.41 -7.73
CA MET A 652 26.26 6.55 -7.55
C MET A 652 25.94 7.33 -6.27
N ALA A 653 26.66 7.08 -5.18
CA ALA A 653 26.48 7.80 -3.92
C ALA A 653 26.79 9.30 -4.06
N ASP A 654 27.89 9.65 -4.73
CA ASP A 654 28.27 11.03 -5.04
C ASP A 654 27.20 11.71 -5.90
N PHE A 655 26.71 11.01 -6.93
CA PHE A 655 25.58 11.49 -7.72
C PHE A 655 24.32 11.75 -6.87
N PHE A 656 23.98 10.86 -5.92
CA PHE A 656 22.84 11.09 -5.03
C PHE A 656 23.02 12.33 -4.14
N ILE A 657 24.22 12.57 -3.63
CA ILE A 657 24.55 13.77 -2.85
C ILE A 657 24.38 15.02 -3.71
N ASP A 658 24.92 15.00 -4.92
CA ASP A 658 24.78 16.10 -5.88
C ASP A 658 23.32 16.34 -6.28
N PHE A 659 22.56 15.27 -6.51
CA PHE A 659 21.15 15.32 -6.82
C PHE A 659 20.35 16.00 -5.69
N MET A 660 20.60 15.61 -4.44
CA MET A 660 19.93 16.22 -3.28
C MET A 660 20.26 17.71 -3.12
N ARG A 661 21.48 18.13 -3.47
CA ARG A 661 21.93 19.52 -3.39
C ARG A 661 21.32 20.40 -4.49
N THR A 662 21.13 19.86 -5.68
CA THR A 662 20.82 20.63 -6.91
C THR A 662 19.43 20.37 -7.49
N ASP A 663 18.56 19.62 -6.78
CA ASP A 663 17.14 19.46 -7.15
C ASP A 663 16.36 20.78 -7.00
N HIS A 664 16.39 21.59 -8.07
CA HIS A 664 15.75 22.90 -8.16
C HIS A 664 14.44 22.87 -8.95
N LEU A 665 13.88 21.69 -9.25
CA LEU A 665 12.70 21.53 -10.10
C LEU A 665 11.51 22.38 -9.64
N GLY A 666 11.21 22.34 -8.34
CA GLY A 666 10.10 23.12 -7.75
C GLY A 666 10.33 24.64 -7.78
N VAL A 667 11.59 25.07 -7.66
CA VAL A 667 11.97 26.50 -7.74
C VAL A 667 11.78 27.02 -9.16
N ILE A 668 12.24 26.25 -10.16
CA ILE A 668 12.08 26.56 -11.58
C ILE A 668 10.59 26.70 -11.93
N ALA A 669 9.77 25.71 -11.57
CA ALA A 669 8.34 25.72 -11.85
C ALA A 669 7.62 26.91 -11.19
N THR A 670 8.00 27.25 -9.96
CA THR A 670 7.43 28.40 -9.24
C THR A 670 7.84 29.71 -9.89
N ARG A 671 9.12 29.86 -10.26
CA ARG A 671 9.62 31.06 -10.91
C ARG A 671 9.01 31.28 -12.29
N HIS A 672 8.80 30.19 -13.04
CA HIS A 672 8.09 30.23 -14.32
C HIS A 672 6.68 30.79 -14.15
N MET A 673 5.90 30.32 -13.17
CA MET A 673 4.56 30.86 -12.91
C MET A 673 4.59 32.36 -12.54
N ILE A 674 5.56 32.80 -11.74
CA ILE A 674 5.69 34.21 -11.34
C ILE A 674 5.99 35.09 -12.56
N LEU A 675 6.97 34.70 -13.38
CA LEU A 675 7.34 35.49 -14.55
C LEU A 675 6.26 35.45 -15.64
N ALA A 676 5.62 34.31 -15.87
CA ALA A 676 4.55 34.21 -16.86
C ALA A 676 3.30 35.04 -16.49
N ASP A 677 3.07 35.29 -15.19
CA ASP A 677 2.00 36.18 -14.72
C ASP A 677 2.37 37.66 -14.88
N GLN A 678 3.62 38.02 -14.60
CA GLN A 678 4.08 39.42 -14.58
C GLN A 678 4.49 39.98 -15.95
N LYS A 679 4.82 39.13 -16.92
CA LYS A 679 5.27 39.54 -18.26
C LYS A 679 4.08 39.61 -19.21
N ASP A 680 3.99 40.68 -20.00
CA ASP A 680 2.90 40.86 -20.98
C ASP A 680 2.85 39.76 -22.05
N GLU A 681 4.02 39.20 -22.44
CA GLU A 681 4.13 38.08 -23.38
C GLU A 681 3.81 36.72 -22.74
N GLY A 682 3.56 36.68 -21.43
CA GLY A 682 3.25 35.48 -20.67
C GLY A 682 4.30 34.38 -20.80
N THR A 683 3.86 33.18 -21.15
CA THR A 683 4.71 32.00 -21.40
C THR A 683 5.58 32.12 -22.66
N SER A 684 5.32 33.10 -23.52
CA SER A 684 6.13 33.34 -24.73
C SER A 684 7.36 34.21 -24.47
N HIS A 685 7.46 34.84 -23.30
CA HIS A 685 8.61 35.65 -22.93
C HIS A 685 9.90 34.81 -22.89
N ALA A 686 11.03 35.39 -23.31
CA ALA A 686 12.32 34.70 -23.39
C ALA A 686 12.74 34.03 -22.06
N ASP A 687 12.55 34.70 -20.93
CA ASP A 687 12.82 34.14 -19.60
C ASP A 687 11.94 32.92 -19.27
N CYS A 688 10.67 32.92 -19.68
CA CYS A 688 9.76 31.79 -19.47
C CYS A 688 10.16 30.60 -20.35
N ILE A 689 10.52 30.85 -21.61
CA ILE A 689 11.04 29.83 -22.52
C ILE A 689 12.34 29.22 -21.95
N LYS A 690 13.26 30.06 -21.44
CA LYS A 690 14.49 29.58 -20.80
C LYS A 690 14.18 28.75 -19.55
N LEU A 691 13.25 29.18 -18.70
CA LEU A 691 12.82 28.40 -17.53
C LEU A 691 12.16 27.08 -17.92
N ALA A 692 11.38 27.03 -19.01
CA ALA A 692 10.81 25.78 -19.53
C ALA A 692 11.90 24.81 -20.02
N GLN A 693 12.95 25.32 -20.68
CA GLN A 693 14.11 24.52 -21.07
C GLN A 693 14.86 23.98 -19.84
N LEU A 694 15.15 24.84 -18.86
CA LEU A 694 15.80 24.44 -17.61
C LEU A 694 14.96 23.42 -16.83
N HIS A 695 13.65 23.57 -16.83
CA HIS A 695 12.74 22.61 -16.21
C HIS A 695 12.85 21.23 -16.88
N SER A 696 12.91 21.18 -18.21
CA SER A 696 13.13 19.92 -18.94
C SER A 696 14.45 19.27 -18.57
N THR A 697 15.54 20.05 -18.48
CA THR A 697 16.84 19.54 -18.03
C THR A 697 16.77 18.99 -16.60
N ALA A 698 16.12 19.72 -15.68
CA ALA A 698 15.96 19.31 -14.30
C ALA A 698 15.14 18.00 -14.16
N VAL A 699 14.10 17.80 -14.98
CA VAL A 699 13.36 16.51 -15.02
C VAL A 699 14.27 15.37 -15.48
N GLY A 700 15.11 15.63 -16.48
CA GLY A 700 16.08 14.67 -17.00
C GLY A 700 17.30 14.42 -16.09
N PHE A 701 17.52 15.23 -15.07
CA PHE A 701 18.72 15.17 -14.22
C PHE A 701 18.93 13.79 -13.58
N SER A 702 17.84 13.18 -13.09
CA SER A 702 17.84 11.81 -12.53
C SER A 702 18.39 10.73 -13.46
N LYS A 703 18.39 10.97 -14.78
CA LYS A 703 18.86 10.03 -15.81
C LYS A 703 20.14 10.48 -16.51
N THR A 704 20.36 11.78 -16.61
CA THR A 704 21.48 12.38 -17.37
C THR A 704 22.66 12.74 -16.49
N GLY A 705 22.45 13.01 -15.20
CA GLY A 705 23.49 13.48 -14.29
C GLY A 705 23.89 14.94 -14.49
N ILE A 706 23.15 15.71 -15.29
CA ILE A 706 23.45 17.13 -15.57
C ILE A 706 22.57 18.01 -14.68
N PRO A 707 23.15 18.72 -13.69
CA PRO A 707 22.39 19.61 -12.81
C PRO A 707 22.03 20.92 -13.52
N VAL A 708 21.01 21.59 -12.99
CA VAL A 708 20.70 22.97 -13.37
C VAL A 708 21.31 23.91 -12.34
N GLU A 709 22.23 24.76 -12.79
CA GLU A 709 22.88 25.73 -11.92
C GLU A 709 21.94 26.88 -11.56
N PHE A 710 21.93 27.27 -10.27
CA PHE A 710 21.04 28.34 -9.79
C PHE A 710 21.32 29.69 -10.47
N LYS A 711 22.57 29.91 -10.92
CA LYS A 711 22.98 31.14 -11.62
C LYS A 711 22.36 31.31 -13.00
N GLU A 712 21.94 30.22 -13.63
CA GLU A 712 21.30 30.25 -14.96
C GLU A 712 19.83 30.64 -14.90
N LEU A 713 19.23 30.60 -13.71
CA LEU A 713 17.82 30.92 -13.53
C LEU A 713 17.60 32.43 -13.75
N PRO A 714 16.68 32.83 -14.65
CA PRO A 714 16.26 34.22 -14.76
C PRO A 714 15.87 34.79 -13.39
N LYS A 715 16.17 36.06 -13.13
CA LYS A 715 15.84 36.70 -11.85
C LYS A 715 14.34 37.02 -11.82
N ALA A 716 13.69 36.68 -10.72
CA ALA A 716 12.32 37.12 -10.41
C ALA A 716 12.35 38.11 -9.24
N ASN A 717 11.41 39.04 -9.22
CA ASN A 717 11.24 39.97 -8.10
C ASN A 717 10.66 39.24 -6.87
N ASN A 718 10.46 39.98 -5.78
CA ASN A 718 9.85 39.46 -4.55
C ASN A 718 8.31 39.44 -4.60
N PHE A 719 7.70 40.11 -5.58
CA PHE A 719 6.26 40.10 -5.78
C PHE A 719 5.79 38.71 -6.22
N ARG A 720 4.66 38.27 -5.69
CA ARG A 720 4.07 36.96 -5.99
C ARG A 720 2.66 37.17 -6.51
N PRO A 721 2.24 36.40 -7.52
CA PRO A 721 0.85 36.38 -7.96
C PRO A 721 -0.10 36.03 -6.80
N ASP A 722 -1.33 36.54 -6.83
CA ASP A 722 -2.34 36.33 -5.77
C ASP A 722 -2.60 34.84 -5.49
N PHE A 723 -2.53 33.99 -6.53
CA PHE A 723 -2.71 32.54 -6.40
C PHE A 723 -1.53 31.83 -5.71
N LEU A 724 -0.39 32.51 -5.53
CA LEU A 724 0.77 32.07 -4.74
C LEU A 724 0.81 32.70 -3.35
N ALA A 725 -0.10 33.62 -3.02
CA ALA A 725 -0.15 34.21 -1.70
C ALA A 725 -0.42 33.12 -0.63
N PRO A 726 0.29 33.17 0.52
CA PRO A 726 -0.07 32.33 1.66
C PRO A 726 -1.54 32.59 2.01
N GLY A 727 -2.31 31.53 2.24
CA GLY A 727 -3.73 31.68 2.56
C GLY A 727 -3.92 32.54 3.82
N PRO A 728 -5.05 33.26 3.95
CA PRO A 728 -5.34 33.95 5.22
C PRO A 728 -5.27 32.94 6.37
N GLN A 729 -4.63 33.32 7.48
CA GLN A 729 -4.53 32.48 8.69
C GLN A 729 -5.92 31.94 9.03
N THR A 730 -6.14 30.64 8.82
CA THR A 730 -7.45 30.03 9.07
C THR A 730 -7.40 29.41 10.45
N ARG A 731 -7.78 30.19 11.46
CA ARG A 731 -7.94 29.70 12.84
C ARG A 731 -9.32 29.07 12.98
N MET A 732 -9.37 27.75 13.17
CA MET A 732 -10.59 27.06 13.58
C MET A 732 -10.80 27.29 15.07
N TYR A 733 -11.78 28.11 15.42
CA TYR A 733 -12.19 28.34 16.79
C TYR A 733 -13.41 27.49 17.13
N VAL A 734 -13.39 26.82 18.28
CA VAL A 734 -14.63 26.35 18.93
C VAL A 734 -15.31 27.60 19.48
N LYS A 735 -16.63 27.75 19.25
CA LYS A 735 -17.38 28.97 19.60
C LYS A 735 -17.24 29.37 21.07
N SER A 736 -16.98 28.41 21.97
CA SER A 736 -16.76 28.64 23.40
C SER A 736 -15.49 29.43 23.71
N ASP A 737 -14.52 29.48 22.78
CA ASP A 737 -13.18 30.00 23.04
C ASP A 737 -12.93 31.32 22.30
N ILE A 738 -14.00 32.00 21.85
CA ILE A 738 -13.94 33.31 21.20
C ILE A 738 -14.34 34.37 22.24
N PRO A 739 -13.40 34.97 22.98
CA PRO A 739 -13.71 36.17 23.76
C PRO A 739 -14.06 37.30 22.80
N LEU A 740 -15.25 37.90 22.97
CA LEU A 740 -15.83 38.87 22.05
C LEU A 740 -15.28 40.31 22.23
N GLU A 741 -14.20 40.49 22.99
CA GLU A 741 -13.82 41.81 23.54
C GLU A 741 -12.40 42.32 23.19
N GLN A 742 -11.67 41.70 22.26
CA GLN A 742 -10.43 42.31 21.74
C GLN A 742 -10.66 43.07 20.45
N TYR A 743 -11.48 44.13 20.55
CA TYR A 743 -11.35 45.31 19.69
C TYR A 743 -10.56 46.35 20.50
N ILE A 744 -9.24 46.17 20.58
CA ILE A 744 -8.35 47.18 21.15
C ILE A 744 -7.50 47.72 20.01
N LEU A 745 -7.68 49.02 19.75
CA LEU A 745 -6.74 49.84 19.00
C LEU A 745 -5.33 49.57 19.53
N GLN A 746 -4.42 49.14 18.65
CA GLN A 746 -3.00 49.40 18.88
C GLN A 746 -2.51 50.36 17.80
N THR A 747 -2.36 51.58 18.28
CA THR A 747 -1.65 52.73 17.71
C THR A 747 -0.20 52.39 17.37
N ALA A 748 0.33 53.16 16.42
CA ALA A 748 1.67 53.18 15.89
C ALA A 748 2.82 53.01 16.91
N TYR A 749 3.95 52.58 16.34
CA TYR A 749 5.34 52.51 16.81
C TYR A 749 5.82 51.09 17.13
N ASP A 750 6.40 50.44 16.12
CA ASP A 750 7.79 49.97 16.12
C ASP A 750 8.16 49.47 14.72
N GLU A 751 9.26 49.99 14.19
CA GLU A 751 9.84 49.68 12.87
C GLU A 751 10.56 48.32 12.95
N ASP A 752 10.16 47.39 12.08
CA ASP A 752 10.89 46.25 11.51
C ASP A 752 10.09 44.93 11.53
N GLU A 753 10.14 44.24 10.38
CA GLU A 753 9.56 42.93 10.03
C GLU A 753 8.07 42.88 9.60
N ASP A 754 7.89 42.58 8.30
CA ASP A 754 6.75 41.94 7.66
C ASP A 754 5.35 42.46 8.02
N LEU A 755 4.96 43.54 7.32
CA LEU A 755 3.59 44.03 7.16
C LEU A 755 2.58 42.87 7.01
N GLU A 756 1.89 42.54 8.10
CA GLU A 756 0.74 41.65 8.11
C GLU A 756 -0.37 42.23 7.23
N ALA A 757 -0.60 41.59 6.08
CA ALA A 757 -1.75 41.88 5.24
C ALA A 757 -3.04 41.57 6.01
N GLY A 758 -3.87 42.60 6.17
CA GLY A 758 -5.09 42.62 6.99
C GLY A 758 -6.01 41.40 6.84
N THR A 759 -6.63 41.05 7.96
CA THR A 759 -7.54 39.92 8.14
C THR A 759 -8.78 40.05 7.24
N LYS A 760 -8.69 39.62 5.98
CA LYS A 760 -9.87 39.34 5.17
C LYS A 760 -10.45 38.00 5.61
N VAL A 761 -11.35 38.05 6.59
CA VAL A 761 -12.33 36.98 6.81
C VAL A 761 -13.05 36.77 5.48
N LEU A 762 -12.87 35.61 4.87
CA LEU A 762 -13.77 35.14 3.81
C LEU A 762 -15.15 35.10 4.45
N GLN A 763 -15.91 36.17 4.24
CA GLN A 763 -17.31 36.25 4.62
C GLN A 763 -18.03 35.26 3.70
N ILE A 764 -18.02 33.98 4.08
CA ILE A 764 -19.09 33.08 3.72
C ILE A 764 -20.34 33.74 4.31
N ARG A 765 -21.03 34.54 3.49
CA ARG A 765 -22.34 35.13 3.79
C ARG A 765 -23.13 34.09 4.57
N LYS A 766 -23.39 34.38 5.85
CA LYS A 766 -24.22 33.62 6.80
C LYS A 766 -24.24 32.11 6.53
N ASP A 767 -23.36 31.36 7.19
CA ASP A 767 -23.47 29.90 7.31
C ASP A 767 -24.94 29.46 7.49
N PRO A 768 -25.53 28.66 6.59
CA PRO A 768 -26.80 28.00 6.84
C PRO A 768 -26.74 26.95 7.98
N TRP A 769 -25.56 26.77 8.59
CA TRP A 769 -25.21 25.68 9.51
C TRP A 769 -25.11 26.09 10.98
N LYS A 770 -25.30 27.37 11.30
CA LYS A 770 -25.11 27.94 12.65
C LYS A 770 -26.33 27.82 13.58
N ALA A 771 -27.42 27.19 13.13
CA ALA A 771 -28.67 27.08 13.88
C ALA A 771 -29.15 25.62 14.11
N ILE A 772 -28.26 24.62 14.05
CA ILE A 772 -28.63 23.23 14.32
C ILE A 772 -28.10 22.84 15.69
N ALA A 773 -28.99 22.75 16.69
CA ALA A 773 -28.66 22.18 18.00
C ALA A 773 -28.15 20.74 17.82
N SER A 774 -27.07 20.40 18.52
CA SER A 774 -26.53 19.03 18.53
C SER A 774 -27.53 18.11 19.21
N ASP A 775 -27.89 17.04 18.53
CA ASP A 775 -28.82 16.03 19.02
C ASP A 775 -28.37 14.70 18.43
N GLU A 776 -27.19 14.29 18.92
CA GLU A 776 -26.49 13.09 18.47
C GLU A 776 -27.25 11.83 18.88
N GLU A 777 -27.93 11.85 20.03
CA GLU A 777 -28.69 10.71 20.53
C GLU A 777 -29.88 10.37 19.62
N LEU A 778 -30.63 11.36 19.13
CA LEU A 778 -31.73 11.12 18.20
C LEU A 778 -31.27 10.46 16.90
N PHE A 779 -30.14 10.91 16.33
CA PHE A 779 -29.62 10.30 15.10
C PHE A 779 -29.32 8.82 15.29
N TRP A 780 -28.64 8.49 16.39
CA TRP A 780 -28.22 7.12 16.65
C TRP A 780 -29.32 6.23 17.20
N SER A 781 -30.34 6.78 17.88
CA SER A 781 -31.52 6.03 18.34
C SER A 781 -32.42 5.65 17.17
N GLU A 782 -32.65 6.56 16.22
CA GLU A 782 -33.36 6.27 14.97
C GLU A 782 -32.61 5.23 14.12
N PHE A 783 -31.28 5.38 14.02
CA PHE A 783 -30.43 4.39 13.38
C PHE A 783 -30.57 3.01 14.03
N LEU A 784 -30.54 2.96 15.38
CA LEU A 784 -30.72 1.72 16.12
C LEU A 784 -32.05 1.06 15.85
N TRP A 785 -33.14 1.82 16.01
CA TRP A 785 -34.50 1.32 15.84
C TRP A 785 -34.66 0.71 14.44
N SER A 786 -34.18 1.41 13.41
CA SER A 786 -34.20 0.90 12.04
C SER A 786 -33.42 -0.41 11.89
N ILE A 787 -32.21 -0.46 12.43
CA ILE A 787 -31.31 -1.60 12.24
C ILE A 787 -31.85 -2.81 12.98
N THR A 788 -32.32 -2.67 14.21
CA THR A 788 -32.95 -3.74 14.98
C THR A 788 -34.17 -4.28 14.24
N LYS A 789 -35.07 -3.41 13.75
CA LYS A 789 -36.23 -3.83 12.96
C LYS A 789 -35.86 -4.60 11.69
N ARG A 790 -34.78 -4.19 11.00
CA ARG A 790 -34.27 -4.90 9.81
C ARG A 790 -33.66 -6.24 10.20
N CYS A 791 -32.87 -6.30 11.27
CA CYS A 791 -32.28 -7.52 11.77
C CYS A 791 -33.34 -8.54 12.21
N ASP A 792 -34.37 -8.11 12.94
CA ASP A 792 -35.46 -8.96 13.45
C ASP A 792 -36.26 -9.61 12.31
N ALA A 793 -36.32 -8.95 11.14
CA ALA A 793 -36.94 -9.53 9.94
C ALA A 793 -36.15 -10.72 9.35
N PHE A 794 -34.87 -10.88 9.72
CA PHE A 794 -34.00 -11.97 9.25
C PHE A 794 -33.68 -12.99 10.34
N TRP A 795 -33.40 -12.54 11.56
CA TRP A 795 -32.86 -13.38 12.64
C TRP A 795 -33.05 -12.75 14.02
N LEU A 796 -33.36 -13.58 15.03
CA LEU A 796 -33.39 -13.17 16.44
C LEU A 796 -31.96 -12.93 16.94
N LEU A 797 -31.60 -11.68 17.19
CA LEU A 797 -30.24 -11.26 17.56
C LEU A 797 -29.81 -11.80 18.94
N ARG A 798 -28.89 -12.78 18.97
CA ARG A 798 -28.21 -13.24 20.20
C ARG A 798 -26.77 -12.73 20.26
N TYR A 799 -26.61 -11.42 20.43
CA TYR A 799 -25.32 -10.73 20.30
C TYR A 799 -24.43 -10.81 21.56
N GLU A 800 -25.00 -11.13 22.73
CA GLU A 800 -24.30 -11.12 24.03
C GLU A 800 -23.05 -12.02 24.05
N ARG A 801 -23.10 -13.16 23.36
CA ARG A 801 -21.97 -14.11 23.24
C ARG A 801 -20.73 -13.53 22.55
N TRP A 802 -20.88 -12.42 21.84
CA TRP A 802 -19.83 -11.79 21.04
C TRP A 802 -19.28 -10.50 21.67
N THR A 803 -19.77 -10.12 22.86
CA THR A 803 -19.41 -8.85 23.52
C THR A 803 -17.92 -8.75 23.83
N ASP A 804 -17.30 -9.82 24.34
CA ASP A 804 -15.86 -9.82 24.66
C ASP A 804 -14.98 -9.63 23.41
N GLU A 805 -15.32 -10.32 22.32
CA GLU A 805 -14.60 -10.20 21.05
C GLU A 805 -14.81 -8.80 20.44
N ALA A 806 -16.03 -8.26 20.54
CA ALA A 806 -16.33 -6.89 20.13
C ALA A 806 -15.50 -5.84 20.89
N THR A 807 -15.35 -6.00 22.20
CA THR A 807 -14.52 -5.12 23.05
C THR A 807 -13.04 -5.19 22.68
N ARG A 808 -12.50 -6.39 22.42
CA ARG A 808 -11.11 -6.55 21.96
C ARG A 808 -10.86 -5.82 20.64
N ILE A 809 -11.80 -5.92 19.69
CA ILE A 809 -11.68 -5.27 18.39
C ILE A 809 -11.75 -3.74 18.51
N ARG A 810 -12.61 -3.22 19.41
CA ARG A 810 -12.64 -1.78 19.71
C ARG A 810 -11.29 -1.29 20.24
N LEU A 811 -10.77 -1.94 21.29
CA LEU A 811 -9.48 -1.57 21.89
C LEU A 811 -8.34 -1.63 20.89
N ALA A 812 -8.33 -2.65 20.04
CA ALA A 812 -7.35 -2.82 18.97
C ALA A 812 -7.42 -1.71 17.91
N TYR A 813 -8.62 -1.23 17.56
CA TYR A 813 -8.81 -0.09 16.68
C TYR A 813 -8.35 1.21 17.33
N GLU A 814 -8.76 1.47 18.58
CA GLU A 814 -8.41 2.67 19.33
C GLU A 814 -6.89 2.80 19.50
N ASP A 815 -6.20 1.71 19.87
CA ASP A 815 -4.74 1.69 20.00
C ASP A 815 -4.03 1.97 18.65
N ALA A 816 -4.57 1.45 17.55
CA ALA A 816 -4.02 1.71 16.22
C ALA A 816 -4.18 3.17 15.79
N ILE A 817 -5.35 3.77 16.03
CA ILE A 817 -5.61 5.19 15.73
C ILE A 817 -4.75 6.11 16.59
N ILE A 818 -4.64 5.85 17.90
CA ILE A 818 -3.77 6.63 18.79
C ILE A 818 -2.31 6.51 18.35
N SER A 819 -1.86 5.32 17.94
CA SER A 819 -0.51 5.17 17.42
C SER A 819 -0.30 5.98 16.14
N ALA A 820 -1.27 6.00 15.23
CA ALA A 820 -1.19 6.82 14.01
C ALA A 820 -1.17 8.33 14.35
N MET A 821 -2.02 8.79 15.28
CA MET A 821 -2.04 10.20 15.71
C MET A 821 -0.69 10.68 16.24
N ASN A 822 0.06 9.80 16.92
CA ASN A 822 1.38 10.11 17.46
C ASN A 822 2.50 9.99 16.41
N ASN A 823 2.52 8.90 15.64
CA ASN A 823 3.62 8.60 14.72
C ASN A 823 3.70 9.57 13.53
N TYR A 824 2.57 10.11 13.08
CA TYR A 824 2.47 10.98 11.90
C TYR A 824 2.31 12.46 12.25
N SER A 825 2.40 12.82 13.54
CA SER A 825 2.41 14.22 13.93
C SER A 825 3.73 14.88 13.53
N ASP A 826 3.65 16.13 13.08
CA ASP A 826 4.84 16.97 12.87
C ASP A 826 5.50 17.37 14.19
N HIS A 827 4.74 17.36 15.28
CA HIS A 827 5.20 17.81 16.60
C HIS A 827 5.40 16.61 17.53
N PRO A 828 6.56 16.46 18.18
CA PRO A 828 6.88 15.30 19.01
C PRO A 828 6.00 15.17 20.26
N ILE A 829 5.29 16.23 20.66
CA ILE A 829 4.49 16.29 21.89
C ILE A 829 2.99 16.46 21.61
N ASN A 830 2.61 17.01 20.44
CA ASN A 830 1.21 17.30 20.13
C ASN A 830 0.70 16.28 19.11
N PRO A 831 -0.11 15.30 19.51
CA PRO A 831 -0.66 14.32 18.57
C PRO A 831 -1.61 14.98 17.58
N LEU A 832 -1.80 14.36 16.42
CA LEU A 832 -2.84 14.75 15.47
C LEU A 832 -4.23 14.55 16.10
N SER A 833 -5.23 15.30 15.62
CA SER A 833 -6.62 15.05 16.02
C SER A 833 -7.15 13.74 15.45
N GLU A 834 -8.17 13.15 16.11
CA GLU A 834 -8.86 11.97 15.59
C GLU A 834 -9.40 12.21 14.16
N LEU A 835 -9.89 13.42 13.89
CA LEU A 835 -10.40 13.81 12.58
C LEU A 835 -9.32 13.76 11.50
N GLU A 836 -8.11 14.25 11.79
CA GLU A 836 -6.98 14.23 10.84
C GLU A 836 -6.49 12.81 10.57
N ALA A 837 -6.38 11.99 11.62
CA ALA A 837 -6.03 10.58 11.48
C ALA A 837 -7.09 9.83 10.66
N PHE A 838 -8.37 10.10 10.88
CA PHE A 838 -9.47 9.44 10.17
C PHE A 838 -9.62 9.88 8.71
N ILE A 839 -9.33 11.15 8.40
CA ILE A 839 -9.33 11.67 7.02
C ILE A 839 -8.07 11.25 6.27
N GLY A 840 -6.99 10.92 6.98
CA GLY A 840 -5.69 10.65 6.35
C GLY A 840 -5.01 11.93 5.87
N SER A 841 -5.20 13.05 6.56
CA SER A 841 -4.62 14.33 6.13
C SER A 841 -4.32 15.23 7.32
N VAL A 842 -3.08 15.70 7.41
CA VAL A 842 -2.65 16.68 8.41
C VAL A 842 -3.16 18.07 8.04
N ILE A 843 -3.99 18.69 8.87
CA ILE A 843 -4.63 19.96 8.54
C ILE A 843 -3.79 21.12 9.09
N ASN A 844 -3.18 21.89 8.19
CA ASN A 844 -2.46 23.10 8.58
C ASN A 844 -3.41 24.30 8.83
N LYS A 845 -3.12 25.10 9.87
CA LYS A 845 -3.78 26.38 10.20
C LYS A 845 -3.43 27.52 9.21
N SER A 846 -2.25 27.47 8.57
CA SER A 846 -1.80 28.50 7.59
C SER A 846 -2.17 28.21 6.13
N GLY A 847 -2.99 27.18 5.88
CA GLY A 847 -3.61 26.92 4.58
C GLY A 847 -2.84 25.95 3.68
N VAL A 848 -1.58 26.24 3.34
CA VAL A 848 -0.77 25.38 2.45
C VAL A 848 0.05 24.39 3.29
N GLN A 849 -0.10 23.08 3.01
CA GLN A 849 0.74 22.05 3.64
C GLN A 849 2.20 22.16 3.18
N THR A 850 3.12 22.07 4.13
CA THR A 850 4.56 21.94 3.86
C THR A 850 4.88 20.62 3.14
N ARG A 851 6.08 20.49 2.54
CA ARG A 851 6.50 19.23 1.89
C ARG A 851 6.43 18.04 2.86
N ARG A 852 6.91 18.24 4.08
CA ARG A 852 6.87 17.25 5.17
C ARG A 852 5.42 16.86 5.52
N GLN A 853 4.53 17.83 5.67
CA GLN A 853 3.11 17.58 5.95
C GLN A 853 2.40 16.80 4.85
N ARG A 854 2.73 17.06 3.58
CA ARG A 854 2.16 16.30 2.46
C ARG A 854 2.60 14.85 2.48
N ASP A 855 3.89 14.62 2.71
CA ASP A 855 4.45 13.26 2.82
C ASP A 855 3.86 12.50 4.03
N GLN A 856 3.77 13.16 5.19
CA GLN A 856 3.09 12.59 6.36
C GLN A 856 1.61 12.32 6.10
N SER A 857 0.90 13.21 5.40
CA SER A 857 -0.50 13.00 5.02
C SER A 857 -0.67 11.79 4.10
N GLN A 858 0.21 11.62 3.11
CA GLN A 858 0.21 10.46 2.22
C GLN A 858 0.36 9.17 3.04
N LYS A 859 1.38 9.09 3.90
CA LYS A 859 1.64 7.92 4.73
C LYS A 859 0.53 7.67 5.76
N LEU A 860 -0.07 8.72 6.30
CA LEU A 860 -1.20 8.64 7.24
C LEU A 860 -2.46 8.11 6.55
N ALA A 861 -2.71 8.51 5.29
CA ALA A 861 -3.82 7.97 4.51
C ALA A 861 -3.64 6.46 4.27
N ASP A 862 -2.44 6.03 3.87
CA ASP A 862 -2.12 4.62 3.65
C ASP A 862 -2.24 3.80 4.95
N GLU A 863 -1.74 4.35 6.05
CA GLU A 863 -1.83 3.71 7.37
C GLU A 863 -3.29 3.61 7.85
N PHE A 864 -4.08 4.66 7.68
CA PHE A 864 -5.50 4.61 8.02
C PHE A 864 -6.24 3.59 7.16
N GLU A 865 -5.97 3.52 5.85
CA GLU A 865 -6.56 2.51 4.97
C GLU A 865 -6.16 1.09 5.41
N ARG A 866 -4.91 0.88 5.82
CA ARG A 866 -4.43 -0.39 6.39
C ARG A 866 -5.19 -0.75 7.67
N ILE A 867 -5.34 0.19 8.61
CA ILE A 867 -6.08 -0.01 9.87
C ILE A 867 -7.54 -0.33 9.58
N ALA A 868 -8.19 0.45 8.72
CA ALA A 868 -9.59 0.28 8.35
C ALA A 868 -9.83 -1.07 7.64
N SER A 869 -8.97 -1.45 6.70
CA SER A 869 -9.01 -2.75 6.00
C SER A 869 -8.78 -3.93 6.96
N TRP A 870 -7.82 -3.80 7.87
CA TRP A 870 -7.58 -4.81 8.90
C TRP A 870 -8.79 -4.99 9.81
N ILE A 871 -9.33 -3.90 10.36
CA ILE A 871 -10.47 -3.94 11.29
C ILE A 871 -11.74 -4.41 10.59
N THR A 872 -12.04 -3.94 9.39
CA THR A 872 -13.16 -4.49 8.59
C THR A 872 -12.95 -5.96 8.25
N GLY A 873 -11.72 -6.40 7.98
CA GLY A 873 -11.37 -7.80 7.81
C GLY A 873 -11.63 -8.65 9.07
N GLN A 874 -11.29 -8.13 10.25
CA GLN A 874 -11.69 -8.72 11.53
C GLN A 874 -13.22 -8.73 11.67
N MET A 875 -13.87 -7.70 11.13
CA MET A 875 -15.32 -7.59 11.19
C MET A 875 -16.03 -8.67 10.37
N HIS A 876 -15.46 -9.05 9.23
CA HIS A 876 -16.00 -10.03 8.28
C HIS A 876 -15.31 -11.42 8.36
N ARG A 877 -14.61 -11.77 9.46
CA ARG A 877 -13.79 -12.99 9.60
C ARG A 877 -14.48 -14.30 9.17
N HIS A 878 -15.80 -14.42 9.31
CA HIS A 878 -16.57 -15.60 8.86
C HIS A 878 -16.76 -15.72 7.34
N ARG A 879 -16.37 -14.71 6.55
CA ARG A 879 -16.56 -14.68 5.09
C ARG A 879 -15.46 -15.37 4.28
N LYS A 880 -14.22 -15.45 4.77
CA LYS A 880 -13.09 -16.04 4.03
C LYS A 880 -13.13 -17.57 3.92
N VAL A 881 -14.02 -18.23 4.67
CA VAL A 881 -14.19 -19.69 4.69
C VAL A 881 -15.05 -20.21 3.52
N GLU A 882 -15.80 -19.35 2.82
CA GLU A 882 -16.85 -19.78 1.85
C GLU A 882 -16.65 -19.29 0.40
N ASN A 883 -15.41 -19.24 -0.11
CA ASN A 883 -15.19 -19.10 -1.56
C ASN A 883 -15.09 -20.44 -2.30
N ALA A 884 -15.42 -21.56 -1.64
CA ALA A 884 -15.62 -22.86 -2.29
C ALA A 884 -17.13 -23.17 -2.37
N ARG A 885 -17.60 -23.36 -3.59
CA ARG A 885 -18.97 -23.67 -3.99
C ARG A 885 -19.60 -24.78 -3.12
N THR A 886 -20.34 -24.44 -2.06
CA THR A 886 -21.42 -25.30 -1.52
C THR A 886 -22.35 -24.50 -0.62
N VAL A 887 -23.64 -24.74 -0.82
CA VAL A 887 -24.79 -24.13 -0.17
C VAL A 887 -24.89 -24.58 1.30
N THR A 888 -24.58 -23.71 2.27
CA THR A 888 -25.12 -23.73 3.66
C THR A 888 -25.18 -22.31 4.28
N GLY A 889 -25.47 -21.30 3.46
CA GLY A 889 -25.22 -19.87 3.77
C GLY A 889 -26.18 -19.10 4.69
N ARG A 890 -26.96 -19.74 5.59
CA ARG A 890 -27.85 -19.00 6.53
C ARG A 890 -27.30 -18.85 7.96
N LYS A 891 -26.73 -19.90 8.55
CA LYS A 891 -26.21 -19.85 9.94
C LYS A 891 -24.96 -18.98 10.05
N SER A 892 -23.96 -19.19 9.20
CA SER A 892 -22.69 -18.42 9.17
C SER A 892 -22.90 -16.89 9.01
N ARG A 893 -23.87 -16.50 8.17
CA ARG A 893 -24.23 -15.08 7.97
C ARG A 893 -24.97 -14.47 9.16
N ALA A 894 -25.79 -15.26 9.87
CA ALA A 894 -26.45 -14.82 11.08
C ALA A 894 -25.44 -14.55 12.22
N GLU A 895 -24.41 -15.39 12.37
CA GLU A 895 -23.35 -15.16 13.37
C GLU A 895 -22.52 -13.90 13.04
N THR A 896 -22.27 -13.66 11.76
CA THR A 896 -21.58 -12.44 11.29
C THR A 896 -22.41 -11.18 11.61
N LEU A 897 -23.73 -11.23 11.38
CA LEU A 897 -24.65 -10.15 11.71
C LEU A 897 -24.71 -9.89 13.22
N GLU A 898 -24.82 -10.94 14.04
CA GLU A 898 -24.80 -10.85 15.51
C GLU A 898 -23.51 -10.22 16.03
N LEU A 899 -22.36 -10.60 15.46
CA LEU A 899 -21.06 -10.06 15.83
C LEU A 899 -20.90 -8.59 15.41
N CYS A 900 -21.37 -8.19 14.22
CA CYS A 900 -21.42 -6.78 13.81
C CYS A 900 -22.34 -5.94 14.70
N PHE A 901 -23.48 -6.51 15.12
CA PHE A 901 -24.40 -5.87 16.04
C PHE A 901 -23.79 -5.71 17.45
N ALA A 902 -23.14 -6.75 17.98
CA ALA A 902 -22.42 -6.69 19.26
C ALA A 902 -21.37 -5.56 19.29
N ARG A 903 -20.60 -5.41 18.21
CA ARG A 903 -19.60 -4.33 18.07
C ARG A 903 -20.21 -2.95 18.09
N TRP A 904 -21.35 -2.77 17.42
CA TRP A 904 -22.06 -1.51 17.44
C TRP A 904 -22.65 -1.20 18.82
N GLN A 905 -23.11 -2.20 19.57
CA GLN A 905 -23.54 -2.03 20.97
C GLN A 905 -22.37 -1.64 21.88
N VAL A 906 -21.22 -2.31 21.76
CA VAL A 906 -20.00 -1.96 22.50
C VAL A 906 -19.52 -0.55 22.15
N ALA A 907 -19.66 -0.13 20.88
CA ALA A 907 -19.32 1.23 20.45
C ALA A 907 -20.24 2.33 21.03
N ARG A 908 -21.37 1.97 21.65
CA ARG A 908 -22.28 2.90 22.34
C ARG A 908 -22.02 3.00 23.83
N GLN A 909 -21.42 1.97 24.42
CA GLN A 909 -21.13 1.95 25.84
C GLN A 909 -20.00 2.93 26.12
N GLN A 910 -20.29 3.98 26.91
CA GLN A 910 -19.26 4.87 27.43
C GLN A 910 -18.29 4.03 28.27
N ASN A 911 -16.99 4.14 27.99
CA ASN A 911 -15.97 3.38 28.70
C ASN A 911 -15.93 3.78 30.19
N GLY A 912 -16.47 2.95 31.07
CA GLY A 912 -16.19 3.02 32.51
C GLY A 912 -14.79 2.48 32.86
N ASP A 913 -14.29 1.52 32.07
CA ASP A 913 -13.14 0.65 32.43
C ASP A 913 -11.89 0.82 31.55
N SER A 914 -11.78 1.89 30.76
CA SER A 914 -10.51 2.19 30.08
C SER A 914 -9.43 2.51 31.13
N PRO A 915 -8.17 2.02 30.99
CA PRO A 915 -7.11 2.37 31.93
C PRO A 915 -7.00 3.90 32.04
N TYR A 916 -7.24 4.41 33.25
CA TYR A 916 -7.48 5.81 33.61
C TYR A 916 -6.51 6.83 32.98
N ARG A 917 -5.28 6.42 32.63
CA ARG A 917 -4.27 7.28 32.00
C ARG A 917 -4.57 7.67 30.54
N ARG A 918 -5.08 6.76 29.70
CA ARG A 918 -5.25 7.03 28.26
C ARG A 918 -6.39 8.01 27.95
N ARG A 919 -7.41 8.05 28.81
CA ARG A 919 -8.60 8.90 28.64
C ARG A 919 -8.31 10.39 28.89
N ASN A 920 -7.35 10.70 29.77
CA ASN A 920 -6.98 12.09 30.08
C ASN A 920 -6.20 12.76 28.93
N ASP A 921 -5.40 11.99 28.19
CA ASP A 921 -4.50 12.57 27.18
C ASP A 921 -5.17 12.74 25.80
N TYR A 922 -6.15 11.89 25.44
CA TYR A 922 -6.73 11.85 24.08
C TYR A 922 -8.26 11.99 24.01
N GLY A 923 -8.98 11.92 25.13
CA GLY A 923 -10.45 11.88 25.14
C GLY A 923 -11.03 10.55 24.63
N GLU A 924 -12.36 10.52 24.40
CA GLU A 924 -13.07 9.35 23.86
C GLU A 924 -13.14 9.42 22.33
N LEU A 925 -12.64 8.38 21.65
CA LEU A 925 -12.62 8.28 20.19
C LEU A 925 -14.01 7.96 19.63
N LYS A 926 -14.50 8.79 18.70
CA LYS A 926 -15.85 8.68 18.11
C LYS A 926 -15.90 7.86 16.82
N SER A 927 -14.75 7.67 16.18
CA SER A 927 -14.64 7.07 14.85
C SER A 927 -14.99 5.57 14.80
N PHE A 928 -14.73 4.81 15.87
CA PHE A 928 -15.06 3.38 15.92
C PHE A 928 -16.56 3.11 15.73
N ARG A 929 -17.42 3.96 16.31
CA ARG A 929 -18.88 3.87 16.19
C ARG A 929 -19.35 3.95 14.74
N ILE A 930 -18.70 4.80 13.95
CA ILE A 930 -19.00 4.99 12.53
C ILE A 930 -18.56 3.76 11.73
N VAL A 931 -17.34 3.26 11.96
CA VAL A 931 -16.81 2.06 11.29
C VAL A 931 -17.70 0.85 11.59
N ALA A 932 -18.08 0.64 12.85
CA ALA A 932 -18.97 -0.43 13.26
C ALA A 932 -20.37 -0.33 12.62
N ALA A 933 -20.95 0.87 12.56
CA ALA A 933 -22.24 1.11 11.90
C ALA A 933 -22.20 0.79 10.39
N CYS A 934 -21.12 1.15 9.71
CA CYS A 934 -20.96 0.89 8.29
C CYS A 934 -20.77 -0.61 7.99
N ALA A 935 -19.99 -1.31 8.82
CA ALA A 935 -19.83 -2.76 8.72
C ALA A 935 -21.18 -3.51 8.89
N LEU A 936 -22.01 -3.07 9.84
CA LEU A 936 -23.35 -3.62 10.07
C LEU A 936 -24.29 -3.38 8.88
N LEU A 937 -24.31 -2.16 8.32
CA LEU A 937 -25.07 -1.84 7.10
C LEU A 937 -24.61 -2.67 5.90
N ALA A 938 -23.31 -2.94 5.77
CA ALA A 938 -22.77 -3.73 4.68
C ALA A 938 -23.30 -5.17 4.71
N GLU A 939 -23.36 -5.79 5.89
CA GLU A 939 -23.93 -7.14 6.06
C GLU A 939 -25.44 -7.18 5.81
N LEU A 940 -26.19 -6.19 6.31
CA LEU A 940 -27.63 -6.10 6.05
C LEU A 940 -27.98 -5.97 4.56
N ASP A 941 -27.26 -5.11 3.84
CA ASP A 941 -27.46 -4.95 2.38
C ASP A 941 -27.24 -6.27 1.61
N ILE A 942 -26.30 -7.11 2.07
CA ILE A 942 -26.01 -8.42 1.46
C ILE A 942 -27.17 -9.38 1.70
N LEU A 943 -27.69 -9.43 2.93
CA LEU A 943 -28.82 -10.29 3.30
C LEU A 943 -30.10 -9.91 2.54
N GLU A 944 -30.40 -8.61 2.45
CA GLU A 944 -31.56 -8.10 1.72
C GLU A 944 -31.49 -8.40 0.22
N ARG A 945 -30.29 -8.29 -0.40
CA ARG A 945 -30.09 -8.67 -1.80
C ARG A 945 -30.31 -10.16 -2.04
N ALA A 946 -29.80 -11.01 -1.15
CA ALA A 946 -30.00 -12.45 -1.23
C ALA A 946 -31.48 -12.84 -1.08
N GLN A 947 -32.24 -12.13 -0.25
CA GLN A 947 -33.69 -12.36 -0.10
C GLN A 947 -34.48 -11.91 -1.35
N LYS A 948 -34.12 -10.78 -1.96
CA LYS A 948 -34.75 -10.31 -3.21
C LYS A 948 -34.49 -11.28 -4.37
N GLN A 949 -33.27 -11.82 -4.49
CA GLN A 949 -32.93 -12.83 -5.49
C GLN A 949 -33.61 -14.19 -5.28
N ASN A 950 -34.04 -14.51 -4.05
CA ASN A 950 -34.82 -15.72 -3.76
C ASN A 950 -36.34 -15.53 -3.94
N ARG A 951 -36.80 -14.28 -4.10
CA ARG A 951 -38.22 -13.93 -4.28
C ARG A 951 -38.58 -13.57 -5.73
N ALA A 952 -37.60 -13.12 -6.51
CA ALA A 952 -37.68 -13.00 -7.96
C ALA A 952 -37.31 -14.35 -8.59
#